data_AF-A0A2H6B5H9-F1
#
_entry.id   AF-A0A2H6B5H9-F1
#
_cell.length_a   1.000
_cell.length_b   1.000
_cell.length_c   1.000
_cell.angle_alpha   90.00
_cell.angle_beta   90.00
_cell.angle_gamma   90.00
#
_symmetry.space_group_name_H-M   'P 1'
#
loop_
_entity.id
_entity.type
_entity.pdbx_description
1 polymer ?
#
loop_
_entity_poly.entity_id
_entity_poly.type
_entity_poly.pdbx_seq_one_letter_code
_entity_poly.pdbx_strand_id
1 'polypeptide(L)'
;MSQFTVRFPSAHTPRWRLFLSRRLAATVSRTPVMWRWRTALALLASAFLAAGPGAATVDAGTFNVITCATGRQEAGVPVMGVRSGATAFSACPANGDRFRGIVAGVSAESGPFTDGDHVYYHFDAAGNRIRWLYAQLTMVCGGNGWYAGLFDGGHGWFWGLGAAATGWDCLPPMPNSGPRPYMALNVRGRTALRWGVLCRAVSCAASRPTWNGQWRYRAGAERMLFSVEDTAAPTLAVTGGSALAVPWLTGPRSITYRAGDATGIASEVVVVARSGGSVVRRQERTLACDRARVPASEEGAAFGDSGHEQEWFWIRVADQAGRTYHTFRPCPQLSGEYVLDTTTLADGEYRVAIAATDAAGNGALQSGPALRIDNTPPPAIEPVVEPSQLALNRSDASAWRRENRFVVRWRNPDRLNGAPYSTVEWEICALGGGRCREERARIDGASGASNGLVLAVPAVGEWQLRVRLRDEADHAGPWSRARVLRYDSTIPERAQVDRRNGWLNDAEARSYRSTVRMELERSTAAPASGIAGYSVALDRDPDDTVDVWSDGRRASGYEAHVTLAELSEGVHELRARAISGSGAASSEIDATTLAVDRTPPALQLEAPPAGVWQRDGVRVTVTARDQAHLSGMLPARSETKDGGFVRISTRTAARRCDGRSPAEASCTLEIAADGRHVLAFEAFDVAGNRAVGPATVVLIDRTPPSGWIERPVPSDPTRLLAAVNDAVSGVAAARFEFRALGESDWRPLATEKVAAGRFQARLRDETLAPGRYELRLLAKDVAGNIASIETFGAPSGARPRAIVAVPLRDRPRLGLAAPLTPRPSPPSVVAFAWFEGEHLVVSGRIDPQAAGKVQIAATTRRRTVRAIARLRDSRFTARLRLGRGRENARVTVVFPGSAAVRSARVSFVATRPSGGSGLLRVGSLDLDRSPPALAFGVASVVSGRLVASDGRAIPGARIALERRPFGGWPAEPLGTAVTGEGGAFTVLVPPGPSGRIVATFAGDGRALPATTATELRVAARVRLAASRRTLRNGDTLGLRGRVGGGYVPPEGVIVALQALAGDRWRTFETVRTDSSGRFQADYTFRSVTARTRFRLRAVALRQAGWPYEPGASPVVSVAVRVRRP
;
A
#
# COMPACT_ATOMS: atom_id res chain seq x y z
N MET A 1 -80.32 -14.14 -20.89
CA MET A 1 -80.90 -15.04 -21.90
C MET A 1 -80.88 -14.27 -23.22
N SER A 2 -80.46 -14.80 -24.37
CA SER A 2 -80.15 -16.22 -24.71
C SER A 2 -78.66 -16.44 -25.03
N GLN A 3 -78.25 -17.70 -25.18
CA GLN A 3 -76.86 -18.10 -25.45
C GLN A 3 -76.60 -18.32 -26.95
N PHE A 4 -75.34 -18.16 -27.39
CA PHE A 4 -74.69 -19.09 -28.33
C PHE A 4 -73.16 -19.03 -28.16
N THR A 5 -72.44 -20.13 -28.41
CA THR A 5 -71.03 -20.28 -27.97
C THR A 5 -70.22 -21.25 -28.83
N VAL A 6 -69.11 -20.79 -29.43
CA VAL A 6 -68.09 -21.61 -30.14
C VAL A 6 -66.72 -20.93 -29.91
N ARG A 7 -65.88 -21.41 -28.98
CA ARG A 7 -64.86 -22.49 -29.06
C ARG A 7 -63.62 -22.20 -29.94
N PHE A 8 -62.45 -22.20 -29.30
CA PHE A 8 -61.12 -22.28 -29.92
C PHE A 8 -60.66 -23.74 -30.13
N PRO A 9 -59.82 -24.03 -31.13
CA PRO A 9 -58.96 -25.22 -31.18
C PRO A 9 -57.53 -24.93 -30.67
N SER A 10 -56.78 -25.98 -30.31
CA SER A 10 -55.51 -25.88 -29.58
C SER A 10 -54.26 -26.31 -30.36
N ALA A 11 -53.18 -25.54 -30.18
CA ALA A 11 -51.76 -25.90 -30.22
C ALA A 11 -51.28 -27.18 -30.97
N HIS A 12 -50.38 -26.97 -31.94
CA HIS A 12 -49.33 -27.94 -32.32
C HIS A 12 -47.96 -27.23 -32.38
N THR A 13 -46.89 -27.97 -32.14
CA THR A 13 -45.50 -27.51 -32.33
C THR A 13 -44.69 -28.57 -33.07
N PRO A 14 -43.62 -28.17 -33.76
CA PRO A 14 -42.40 -28.96 -33.70
C PRO A 14 -41.14 -28.12 -33.45
N ARG A 15 -40.12 -28.78 -32.89
CA ARG A 15 -38.70 -28.33 -32.92
C ARG A 15 -38.11 -28.69 -34.30
N TRP A 16 -37.03 -28.08 -34.79
CA TRP A 16 -35.65 -28.33 -34.35
C TRP A 16 -34.66 -27.18 -34.68
N ARG A 17 -33.39 -27.38 -34.31
CA ARG A 17 -32.29 -26.40 -34.27
C ARG A 17 -31.57 -26.29 -35.62
N LEU A 18 -30.82 -25.19 -35.86
CA LEU A 18 -29.39 -25.28 -36.24
C LEU A 18 -28.59 -23.95 -36.07
N PHE A 19 -27.44 -24.07 -35.37
CA PHE A 19 -26.17 -23.30 -35.48
C PHE A 19 -26.04 -21.77 -35.27
N LEU A 20 -24.84 -21.39 -34.81
CA LEU A 20 -24.30 -20.02 -34.79
C LEU A 20 -23.34 -19.80 -35.96
N SER A 21 -23.25 -18.56 -36.44
CA SER A 21 -22.01 -17.98 -36.98
C SER A 21 -21.87 -16.51 -36.53
N ARG A 22 -20.72 -15.87 -36.78
CA ARG A 22 -20.31 -14.58 -36.19
C ARG A 22 -19.97 -13.54 -37.26
N ARG A 23 -20.22 -12.26 -36.93
CA ARG A 23 -19.82 -11.02 -37.68
C ARG A 23 -20.62 -10.83 -38.98
N LEU A 24 -20.84 -9.61 -39.50
CA LEU A 24 -20.19 -8.31 -39.26
C LEU A 24 -21.21 -7.12 -39.31
N ALA A 25 -20.73 -5.91 -39.01
CA ALA A 25 -21.31 -4.60 -39.38
C ALA A 25 -22.81 -4.31 -39.09
N ALA A 26 -23.10 -3.72 -37.92
CA ALA A 26 -24.41 -3.12 -37.62
C ALA A 26 -24.46 -1.64 -38.01
N THR A 27 -24.70 -1.35 -39.30
CA THR A 27 -24.97 0.02 -39.77
C THR A 27 -26.43 0.39 -39.49
N VAL A 28 -26.71 0.86 -38.27
CA VAL A 28 -28.06 1.30 -37.87
C VAL A 28 -28.42 2.61 -38.57
N SER A 29 -29.12 2.52 -39.70
CA SER A 29 -29.69 3.69 -40.36
C SER A 29 -30.80 4.30 -39.50
N ARG A 30 -30.78 5.63 -39.36
CA ARG A 30 -31.81 6.38 -38.62
C ARG A 30 -33.11 6.44 -39.43
N THR A 31 -33.98 5.45 -39.27
CA THR A 31 -35.38 5.56 -39.72
C THR A 31 -36.19 6.41 -38.72
N PRO A 32 -37.05 7.35 -39.16
CA PRO A 32 -37.59 8.39 -38.29
C PRO A 32 -38.74 7.91 -37.38
N VAL A 33 -38.71 8.35 -36.13
CA VAL A 33 -39.73 8.09 -35.08
C VAL A 33 -41.12 8.67 -35.40
N MET A 34 -41.24 9.49 -36.46
CA MET A 34 -42.45 10.24 -36.83
C MET A 34 -43.72 9.40 -37.05
N TRP A 35 -43.61 8.12 -37.43
CA TRP A 35 -44.78 7.31 -37.81
C TRP A 35 -45.66 6.88 -36.62
N ARG A 36 -45.10 6.71 -35.41
CA ARG A 36 -45.86 6.21 -34.23
C ARG A 36 -46.73 7.25 -33.51
N TRP A 37 -46.55 8.53 -33.80
CA TRP A 37 -47.33 9.60 -33.16
C TRP A 37 -48.71 9.80 -33.80
N ARG A 38 -48.83 9.54 -35.11
CA ARG A 38 -50.07 9.82 -35.86
C ARG A 38 -51.24 8.91 -35.44
N THR A 39 -50.98 7.67 -35.02
CA THR A 39 -52.03 6.70 -34.68
C THR A 39 -52.69 6.93 -33.33
N ALA A 40 -51.94 7.34 -32.30
CA ALA A 40 -52.51 7.65 -30.99
C ALA A 40 -53.36 8.94 -31.02
N LEU A 41 -52.85 9.98 -31.70
CA LEU A 41 -53.62 11.19 -31.97
C LEU A 41 -54.81 10.93 -32.90
N ALA A 42 -54.70 10.01 -33.86
CA ALA A 42 -55.85 9.60 -34.69
C ALA A 42 -56.96 8.92 -33.88
N LEU A 43 -56.66 8.18 -32.81
CA LEU A 43 -57.70 7.57 -31.95
C LEU A 43 -58.41 8.62 -31.07
N LEU A 44 -57.69 9.60 -30.52
CA LEU A 44 -58.33 10.75 -29.85
C LEU A 44 -59.12 11.60 -30.86
N ALA A 45 -58.57 11.86 -32.04
CA ALA A 45 -59.27 12.52 -33.12
C ALA A 45 -60.45 11.69 -33.66
N SER A 46 -60.47 10.36 -33.52
CA SER A 46 -61.66 9.55 -33.86
C SER A 46 -62.81 9.74 -32.87
N ALA A 47 -62.50 10.13 -31.62
CA ALA A 47 -63.50 10.43 -30.61
C ALA A 47 -64.00 11.89 -30.66
N PHE A 48 -63.20 12.83 -31.18
CA PHE A 48 -63.56 14.26 -31.30
C PHE A 48 -63.98 14.69 -32.72
N LEU A 49 -63.41 14.08 -33.77
CA LEU A 49 -63.81 14.26 -35.18
C LEU A 49 -64.75 13.12 -35.63
N ALA A 50 -65.64 12.68 -34.73
CA ALA A 50 -66.69 11.72 -35.07
C ALA A 50 -67.71 12.30 -36.08
N ALA A 51 -67.68 13.62 -36.31
CA ALA A 51 -68.19 14.25 -37.52
C ALA A 51 -67.15 14.14 -38.67
N GLY A 52 -67.21 13.04 -39.43
CA GLY A 52 -66.52 12.95 -40.72
C GLY A 52 -67.10 13.93 -41.75
N PRO A 53 -66.46 14.13 -42.91
CA PRO A 53 -66.85 15.13 -43.92
C PRO A 53 -68.09 14.73 -44.76
N GLY A 54 -69.19 14.38 -44.08
CA GLY A 54 -70.55 14.37 -44.60
C GLY A 54 -71.31 15.51 -43.95
N ALA A 55 -71.08 16.75 -44.44
CA ALA A 55 -71.60 17.96 -43.83
C ALA A 55 -73.14 18.07 -43.97
N ALA A 56 -73.86 17.46 -43.03
CA ALA A 56 -75.14 18.00 -42.60
C ALA A 56 -74.86 19.42 -42.11
N THR A 57 -75.45 20.42 -42.76
CA THR A 57 -75.20 21.83 -42.48
C THR A 57 -75.78 22.20 -41.12
N VAL A 58 -74.90 22.27 -40.12
CA VAL A 58 -75.28 22.46 -38.71
C VAL A 58 -75.57 23.94 -38.46
N ASP A 59 -76.69 24.21 -37.80
CA ASP A 59 -77.01 25.57 -37.35
C ASP A 59 -76.09 25.92 -36.16
N ALA A 60 -75.37 27.04 -36.27
CA ALA A 60 -74.69 27.73 -35.18
C ALA A 60 -75.64 28.12 -34.02
N GLY A 61 -76.93 28.18 -34.33
CA GLY A 61 -78.01 28.42 -33.40
C GLY A 61 -79.19 29.10 -34.09
N THR A 62 -80.34 29.05 -33.42
CA THR A 62 -81.48 29.89 -33.77
C THR A 62 -81.56 31.06 -32.78
N PHE A 63 -81.17 32.25 -33.21
CA PHE A 63 -81.15 33.48 -32.42
C PHE A 63 -82.55 34.10 -32.42
N ASN A 64 -83.03 34.55 -31.26
CA ASN A 64 -84.47 34.75 -31.04
C ASN A 64 -84.77 36.16 -30.51
N VAL A 65 -84.98 37.11 -31.42
CA VAL A 65 -85.33 38.49 -31.08
C VAL A 65 -86.81 38.56 -30.71
N ILE A 66 -87.13 39.01 -29.49
CA ILE A 66 -88.49 39.23 -28.98
C ILE A 66 -88.48 40.47 -28.06
N THR A 67 -89.44 41.38 -28.19
CA THR A 67 -89.60 42.46 -27.20
C THR A 67 -90.76 42.15 -26.24
N CYS A 68 -90.49 42.21 -24.93
CA CYS A 68 -91.35 41.80 -23.83
C CYS A 68 -91.77 40.31 -23.80
N ALA A 69 -91.82 39.75 -22.59
CA ALA A 69 -92.43 38.46 -22.32
C ALA A 69 -93.85 38.58 -21.74
N THR A 70 -94.14 39.63 -20.95
CA THR A 70 -95.40 39.75 -20.19
C THR A 70 -95.81 41.20 -19.88
N GLY A 71 -96.96 41.64 -20.40
CA GLY A 71 -97.99 42.28 -19.58
C GLY A 71 -97.85 43.74 -19.09
N ARG A 72 -96.84 44.52 -19.49
CA ARG A 72 -96.77 45.96 -19.17
C ARG A 72 -96.56 46.85 -20.39
N GLN A 73 -97.00 48.11 -20.28
CA GLN A 73 -96.83 49.14 -21.32
C GLN A 73 -95.46 49.81 -21.17
N GLU A 74 -94.45 49.22 -21.77
CA GLU A 74 -93.19 49.91 -22.08
C GLU A 74 -93.26 50.35 -23.55
N ALA A 75 -93.68 51.60 -23.74
CA ALA A 75 -93.46 52.32 -24.98
C ALA A 75 -92.02 52.84 -24.95
N GLY A 76 -91.11 52.17 -25.65
CA GLY A 76 -89.70 52.58 -25.70
C GLY A 76 -89.58 54.02 -26.20
N VAL A 77 -88.76 54.83 -25.53
CA VAL A 77 -88.54 56.23 -25.91
C VAL A 77 -88.01 56.29 -27.35
N PRO A 78 -88.56 57.18 -28.20
CA PRO A 78 -88.08 57.36 -29.57
C PRO A 78 -86.56 57.51 -29.70
N VAL A 79 -85.89 56.53 -30.34
CA VAL A 79 -84.51 56.70 -30.81
C VAL A 79 -84.53 57.62 -32.04
N MET A 80 -84.52 58.92 -31.77
CA MET A 80 -84.49 60.01 -32.74
C MET A 80 -83.04 60.20 -33.22
N GLY A 81 -82.77 59.95 -34.50
CA GLY A 81 -81.38 59.97 -35.00
C GLY A 81 -81.15 60.06 -36.51
N VAL A 82 -82.20 60.13 -37.34
CA VAL A 82 -82.05 60.29 -38.81
C VAL A 82 -83.05 61.33 -39.31
N ARG A 83 -82.68 62.61 -39.16
CA ARG A 83 -83.57 63.79 -39.26
C ARG A 83 -84.69 63.78 -38.21
N SER A 84 -85.37 64.92 -38.06
CA SER A 84 -86.48 65.06 -37.11
C SER A 84 -87.65 64.15 -37.49
N GLY A 85 -87.98 63.20 -36.61
CA GLY A 85 -89.14 62.34 -36.75
C GLY A 85 -88.93 61.01 -37.49
N ALA A 86 -87.71 60.53 -37.69
CA ALA A 86 -87.47 59.09 -37.92
C ALA A 86 -87.09 58.39 -36.61
N THR A 87 -87.56 57.16 -36.39
CA THR A 87 -87.47 56.50 -35.08
C THR A 87 -87.42 54.98 -35.15
N ALA A 88 -86.54 54.38 -34.34
CA ALA A 88 -86.64 52.98 -33.91
C ALA A 88 -87.08 52.91 -32.44
N PHE A 89 -88.01 52.01 -32.09
CA PHE A 89 -88.50 51.80 -30.73
C PHE A 89 -89.09 50.40 -30.55
N SER A 90 -89.08 49.87 -29.32
CA SER A 90 -89.82 48.66 -28.95
C SER A 90 -91.26 48.98 -28.58
N ALA A 91 -92.19 48.14 -29.04
CA ALA A 91 -93.62 48.24 -28.78
C ALA A 91 -94.16 46.94 -28.19
N CYS A 92 -94.47 46.97 -26.89
CA CYS A 92 -95.14 45.86 -26.20
C CYS A 92 -96.67 46.05 -26.23
N PRO A 93 -97.50 44.98 -26.09
CA PRO A 93 -98.93 45.04 -26.39
C PRO A 93 -99.72 46.05 -25.55
N ALA A 94 -100.01 47.21 -26.15
CA ALA A 94 -100.82 48.29 -25.57
C ALA A 94 -102.16 48.44 -26.31
N ASN A 95 -103.17 49.00 -25.62
CA ASN A 95 -104.55 49.09 -26.13
C ASN A 95 -104.66 50.04 -27.32
N GLY A 96 -104.53 49.51 -28.54
CA GLY A 96 -104.89 50.22 -29.79
C GLY A 96 -103.84 50.19 -30.90
N ASP A 97 -102.59 49.81 -30.63
CA ASP A 97 -101.60 49.67 -31.72
C ASP A 97 -101.50 48.21 -32.24
N ARG A 98 -101.39 48.07 -33.56
CA ARG A 98 -101.19 46.78 -34.24
C ARG A 98 -99.71 46.41 -34.33
N PHE A 99 -98.82 47.40 -34.25
CA PHE A 99 -97.38 47.22 -34.29
C PHE A 99 -96.87 46.75 -32.93
N ARG A 100 -96.14 45.64 -32.94
CA ARG A 100 -95.54 45.00 -31.78
C ARG A 100 -94.11 44.57 -32.12
N GLY A 101 -93.30 44.35 -31.09
CA GLY A 101 -91.92 43.93 -31.28
C GLY A 101 -90.97 45.10 -31.44
N ILE A 102 -89.92 44.90 -32.20
CA ILE A 102 -89.06 45.98 -32.72
C ILE A 102 -89.82 46.74 -33.81
N VAL A 103 -89.92 48.07 -33.72
CA VAL A 103 -90.65 48.90 -34.67
C VAL A 103 -89.76 50.04 -35.17
N ALA A 104 -89.56 50.12 -36.48
CA ALA A 104 -88.90 51.24 -37.13
C ALA A 104 -89.92 52.00 -37.99
N GLY A 105 -89.96 53.33 -37.90
CA GLY A 105 -90.95 54.13 -38.61
C GLY A 105 -90.71 55.63 -38.57
N VAL A 106 -91.57 56.38 -39.26
CA VAL A 106 -91.50 57.84 -39.38
C VAL A 106 -92.79 58.53 -38.91
N SER A 107 -92.58 59.63 -38.19
CA SER A 107 -93.59 60.51 -37.58
C SER A 107 -94.38 61.31 -38.62
N ALA A 108 -95.54 61.81 -38.22
CA ALA A 108 -96.33 62.77 -38.99
C ALA A 108 -95.74 64.20 -39.05
N GLU A 109 -94.82 64.55 -38.15
CA GLU A 109 -94.30 65.93 -38.02
C GLU A 109 -92.91 66.11 -38.68
N SER A 110 -92.41 65.05 -39.30
CA SER A 110 -91.16 65.04 -40.06
C SER A 110 -91.21 65.87 -41.35
N GLY A 111 -90.09 66.54 -41.65
CA GLY A 111 -89.86 67.18 -42.95
C GLY A 111 -89.66 66.17 -44.09
N PRO A 112 -89.43 66.64 -45.34
CA PRO A 112 -89.17 65.75 -46.47
C PRO A 112 -87.84 65.00 -46.30
N PHE A 113 -87.91 63.69 -46.44
CA PHE A 113 -86.75 62.81 -46.54
C PHE A 113 -86.27 62.68 -47.99
N THR A 114 -85.01 62.35 -48.22
CA THR A 114 -84.40 62.16 -49.56
C THR A 114 -83.87 60.74 -49.72
N ASP A 115 -83.62 60.31 -50.97
CA ASP A 115 -83.05 58.98 -51.28
C ASP A 115 -81.85 58.66 -50.37
N GLY A 116 -81.88 57.49 -49.76
CA GLY A 116 -80.90 57.04 -48.78
C GLY A 116 -81.30 57.25 -47.31
N ASP A 117 -82.21 58.17 -46.96
CA ASP A 117 -82.69 58.32 -45.57
C ASP A 117 -83.43 57.07 -45.09
N HIS A 118 -83.17 56.63 -43.86
CA HIS A 118 -83.68 55.36 -43.34
C HIS A 118 -83.81 55.35 -41.82
N VAL A 119 -84.55 54.38 -41.29
CA VAL A 119 -84.41 53.94 -39.90
C VAL A 119 -84.63 52.43 -39.80
N TYR A 120 -83.73 51.74 -39.12
CA TYR A 120 -83.68 50.27 -39.10
C TYR A 120 -83.05 49.68 -37.84
N TYR A 121 -83.33 48.40 -37.58
CA TYR A 121 -82.59 47.52 -36.69
C TYR A 121 -81.54 46.73 -37.48
N HIS A 122 -80.31 46.67 -36.97
CA HIS A 122 -79.22 45.92 -37.60
C HIS A 122 -79.04 44.54 -36.97
N PHE A 123 -78.75 43.55 -37.80
CA PHE A 123 -78.43 42.18 -37.40
C PHE A 123 -77.18 41.73 -38.14
N ASP A 124 -76.08 41.48 -37.42
CA ASP A 124 -74.82 40.98 -37.97
C ASP A 124 -74.57 39.55 -37.47
N ALA A 125 -74.18 38.65 -38.37
CA ALA A 125 -73.82 37.26 -38.10
C ALA A 125 -72.31 37.05 -37.90
N ALA A 126 -71.53 38.10 -37.65
CA ALA A 126 -70.09 38.05 -37.36
C ALA A 126 -69.24 37.50 -38.52
N GLY A 127 -69.75 37.59 -39.76
CA GLY A 127 -69.15 36.99 -40.96
C GLY A 127 -69.72 35.61 -41.33
N ASN A 128 -70.50 34.98 -40.44
CA ASN A 128 -71.22 33.73 -40.73
C ASN A 128 -72.47 33.99 -41.59
N ARG A 129 -73.15 32.94 -42.05
CA ARG A 129 -74.26 33.10 -43.02
C ARG A 129 -75.62 32.97 -42.34
N ILE A 130 -76.49 33.95 -42.50
CA ILE A 130 -77.89 33.81 -42.10
C ILE A 130 -78.59 32.92 -43.12
N ARG A 131 -78.90 31.70 -42.71
CA ARG A 131 -79.49 30.63 -43.53
C ARG A 131 -80.99 30.84 -43.73
N TRP A 132 -81.70 31.10 -42.63
CA TRP A 132 -83.13 31.41 -42.62
C TRP A 132 -83.44 32.51 -41.62
N LEU A 133 -84.44 33.34 -41.95
CA LEU A 133 -85.09 34.25 -41.02
C LEU A 133 -86.59 33.90 -40.96
N TYR A 134 -87.09 33.48 -39.81
CA TYR A 134 -88.52 33.30 -39.58
C TYR A 134 -89.05 34.47 -38.76
N ALA A 135 -89.92 35.30 -39.33
CA ALA A 135 -90.35 36.56 -38.71
C ALA A 135 -91.88 36.70 -38.58
N GLN A 136 -92.33 37.22 -37.44
CA GLN A 136 -93.72 37.62 -37.18
C GLN A 136 -93.87 39.13 -37.44
N LEU A 137 -94.46 39.51 -38.58
CA LEU A 137 -94.30 40.85 -39.14
C LEU A 137 -95.58 41.70 -39.20
N THR A 138 -95.39 43.02 -39.17
CA THR A 138 -96.38 44.10 -39.35
C THR A 138 -95.75 45.17 -40.23
N MET A 139 -96.41 45.68 -41.26
CA MET A 139 -95.85 46.76 -42.10
C MET A 139 -96.94 47.60 -42.78
N VAL A 140 -96.74 48.91 -42.79
CA VAL A 140 -97.50 49.85 -43.64
C VAL A 140 -96.90 49.82 -45.05
N CYS A 141 -97.73 49.98 -46.07
CA CYS A 141 -97.30 49.86 -47.46
C CYS A 141 -96.41 51.02 -47.91
N GLY A 142 -95.36 50.71 -48.67
CA GLY A 142 -94.43 51.70 -49.21
C GLY A 142 -95.09 52.57 -50.29
N GLY A 143 -95.36 53.84 -49.96
CA GLY A 143 -95.87 54.85 -50.89
C GLY A 143 -94.98 56.09 -50.91
N ASN A 144 -95.17 56.99 -51.89
CA ASN A 144 -94.42 58.25 -52.02
C ASN A 144 -92.88 58.07 -51.90
N GLY A 145 -92.32 57.00 -52.47
CA GLY A 145 -90.88 56.71 -52.40
C GLY A 145 -90.41 55.89 -51.19
N TRP A 146 -91.27 55.56 -50.23
CA TRP A 146 -90.94 54.72 -49.07
C TRP A 146 -90.93 53.22 -49.40
N TYR A 147 -90.08 52.50 -48.67
CA TYR A 147 -89.93 51.04 -48.68
C TYR A 147 -89.96 50.53 -47.23
N ALA A 148 -90.61 49.39 -46.96
CA ALA A 148 -90.77 48.81 -45.62
C ALA A 148 -90.50 47.29 -45.61
N GLY A 149 -89.49 46.83 -44.84
CA GLY A 149 -88.96 45.46 -44.96
C GLY A 149 -87.46 45.29 -44.67
N LEU A 150 -86.80 44.42 -45.44
CA LEU A 150 -85.42 43.96 -45.27
C LEU A 150 -84.49 44.42 -46.42
N PHE A 151 -83.33 44.94 -46.03
CA PHE A 151 -82.26 45.39 -46.93
C PHE A 151 -80.88 45.06 -46.36
N ASP A 152 -79.84 45.07 -47.21
CA ASP A 152 -78.46 44.74 -46.81
C ASP A 152 -77.58 45.96 -46.51
N GLY A 153 -78.08 47.18 -46.76
CA GLY A 153 -77.45 48.43 -46.32
C GLY A 153 -76.64 49.17 -47.38
N GLY A 154 -76.31 48.50 -48.48
CA GLY A 154 -76.24 49.18 -49.77
C GLY A 154 -77.64 49.48 -50.30
N HIS A 155 -77.75 50.02 -51.52
CA HIS A 155 -79.03 50.29 -52.18
C HIS A 155 -79.80 49.00 -52.62
N GLY A 156 -79.46 47.84 -52.04
CA GLY A 156 -80.04 46.53 -52.26
C GLY A 156 -81.29 46.28 -51.40
N TRP A 157 -82.45 46.68 -51.92
CA TRP A 157 -83.73 46.25 -51.35
C TRP A 157 -84.07 44.84 -51.87
N PHE A 158 -84.16 43.84 -51.00
CA PHE A 158 -84.27 42.43 -51.44
C PHE A 158 -85.52 41.70 -50.94
N TRP A 159 -86.17 42.15 -49.86
CA TRP A 159 -87.47 41.63 -49.44
C TRP A 159 -88.29 42.67 -48.69
N GLY A 160 -89.58 42.79 -48.99
CA GLY A 160 -90.49 43.78 -48.40
C GLY A 160 -91.24 44.55 -49.46
N LEU A 161 -91.96 45.59 -49.07
CA LEU A 161 -92.87 46.33 -49.94
C LEU A 161 -92.31 47.71 -50.28
N GLY A 162 -92.31 48.04 -51.58
CA GLY A 162 -91.75 49.29 -52.11
C GLY A 162 -92.80 50.24 -52.67
N ALA A 163 -92.34 51.44 -53.07
CA ALA A 163 -93.09 52.68 -53.34
C ALA A 163 -94.37 52.63 -54.22
N ALA A 164 -94.68 51.51 -54.86
CA ALA A 164 -95.91 51.30 -55.64
C ALA A 164 -97.04 50.60 -54.83
N ALA A 165 -96.73 50.00 -53.68
CA ALA A 165 -97.71 49.31 -52.84
C ALA A 165 -98.46 50.32 -51.95
N THR A 166 -99.76 50.49 -52.16
CA THR A 166 -100.57 51.45 -51.36
C THR A 166 -101.68 50.76 -50.59
N GLY A 167 -101.81 51.09 -49.30
CA GLY A 167 -102.75 50.46 -48.36
C GLY A 167 -102.32 50.66 -46.91
N TRP A 168 -103.11 50.12 -45.97
CA TRP A 168 -102.79 50.16 -44.52
C TRP A 168 -102.13 48.87 -44.02
N ASP A 169 -102.64 47.72 -44.47
CA ASP A 169 -102.05 46.39 -44.29
C ASP A 169 -101.92 45.75 -45.69
N CYS A 170 -100.73 45.28 -46.03
CA CYS A 170 -100.41 44.68 -47.35
C CYS A 170 -99.54 43.42 -47.26
N LEU A 171 -99.32 42.93 -46.03
CA LEU A 171 -99.38 41.49 -45.81
C LEU A 171 -100.86 41.09 -45.79
N PRO A 172 -101.25 39.86 -46.14
CA PRO A 172 -102.66 39.44 -46.17
C PRO A 172 -103.35 39.68 -44.80
N PRO A 173 -104.65 40.01 -44.76
CA PRO A 173 -105.32 40.54 -43.58
C PRO A 173 -105.20 39.58 -42.37
N MET A 174 -104.48 40.03 -41.36
CA MET A 174 -104.21 39.28 -40.13
C MET A 174 -105.18 39.67 -39.01
N PRO A 175 -105.50 38.77 -38.07
CA PRO A 175 -106.34 39.10 -36.92
C PRO A 175 -105.68 40.19 -36.04
N ASN A 176 -106.48 41.13 -35.55
CA ASN A 176 -106.02 42.22 -34.67
C ASN A 176 -105.54 41.72 -33.29
N SER A 177 -105.79 40.46 -32.95
CA SER A 177 -105.42 39.82 -31.68
C SER A 177 -105.03 38.35 -31.91
N GLY A 178 -103.96 37.91 -31.22
CA GLY A 178 -103.38 36.57 -31.35
C GLY A 178 -101.90 36.61 -31.78
N PRO A 179 -101.17 35.48 -31.70
CA PRO A 179 -99.81 35.37 -32.22
C PRO A 179 -99.82 35.30 -33.75
N ARG A 180 -99.01 36.13 -34.41
CA ARG A 180 -98.89 36.15 -35.88
C ARG A 180 -98.26 34.85 -36.42
N PRO A 181 -98.56 34.39 -37.65
CA PRO A 181 -97.80 33.32 -38.29
C PRO A 181 -96.36 33.78 -38.58
N TYR A 182 -95.40 32.85 -38.52
CA TYR A 182 -94.04 33.12 -38.99
C TYR A 182 -93.99 33.10 -40.52
N MET A 183 -93.43 34.17 -41.11
CA MET A 183 -93.00 34.17 -42.51
C MET A 183 -91.56 33.64 -42.58
N ALA A 184 -91.35 32.54 -43.32
CA ALA A 184 -90.03 31.99 -43.60
C ALA A 184 -89.38 32.75 -44.76
N LEU A 185 -88.32 33.49 -44.48
CA LEU A 185 -87.64 34.38 -45.43
C LEU A 185 -86.26 33.81 -45.78
N ASN A 186 -86.07 33.48 -47.07
CA ASN A 186 -84.76 33.11 -47.59
C ASN A 186 -83.94 34.38 -47.86
N VAL A 187 -83.05 34.69 -46.92
CA VAL A 187 -82.18 35.88 -46.98
C VAL A 187 -80.88 35.64 -47.79
N ARG A 188 -80.75 34.47 -48.42
CA ARG A 188 -79.66 34.04 -49.33
C ARG A 188 -78.26 33.98 -48.70
N GLY A 189 -78.14 33.58 -47.43
CA GLY A 189 -76.83 33.38 -46.80
C GLY A 189 -76.05 34.67 -46.55
N ARG A 190 -76.73 35.82 -46.43
CA ARG A 190 -76.12 37.11 -46.10
C ARG A 190 -75.47 37.10 -44.72
N THR A 191 -74.39 37.85 -44.57
CA THR A 191 -73.65 38.01 -43.31
C THR A 191 -74.27 39.05 -42.39
N ALA A 192 -74.98 40.04 -42.92
CA ALA A 192 -75.70 41.02 -42.13
C ALA A 192 -77.00 41.47 -42.83
N LEU A 193 -77.94 41.99 -42.03
CA LEU A 193 -79.28 42.42 -42.43
C LEU A 193 -79.70 43.70 -41.72
N ARG A 194 -80.65 44.42 -42.33
CA ARG A 194 -81.31 45.61 -41.76
C ARG A 194 -82.82 45.46 -41.91
N TRP A 195 -83.56 45.67 -40.82
CA TRP A 195 -85.03 45.67 -40.79
C TRP A 195 -85.57 47.06 -40.51
N GLY A 196 -86.36 47.63 -41.40
CA GLY A 196 -87.01 48.91 -41.14
C GLY A 196 -87.60 49.58 -42.37
N VAL A 197 -87.50 50.91 -42.42
CA VAL A 197 -88.00 51.74 -43.52
C VAL A 197 -86.88 52.57 -44.17
N LEU A 198 -87.01 52.78 -45.48
CA LEU A 198 -86.01 53.45 -46.34
C LEU A 198 -86.73 54.35 -47.37
N CYS A 199 -86.25 55.58 -47.54
CA CYS A 199 -86.63 56.46 -48.64
C CYS A 199 -85.77 56.18 -49.88
N ARG A 200 -86.42 56.09 -51.05
CA ARG A 200 -85.76 55.90 -52.36
C ARG A 200 -86.31 56.80 -53.47
N ALA A 201 -86.70 58.02 -53.13
CA ALA A 201 -87.08 59.05 -54.09
C ALA A 201 -86.35 60.36 -53.78
N VAL A 202 -86.26 61.25 -54.77
CA VAL A 202 -85.65 62.59 -54.61
C VAL A 202 -86.27 63.35 -53.43
N SER A 203 -87.57 63.14 -53.18
CA SER A 203 -88.23 63.51 -51.93
C SER A 203 -89.28 62.44 -51.57
N CYS A 204 -89.22 61.90 -50.36
CA CYS A 204 -90.25 61.00 -49.81
C CYS A 204 -91.19 61.77 -48.88
N ALA A 205 -92.33 62.18 -49.41
CA ALA A 205 -93.36 62.90 -48.65
C ALA A 205 -94.04 61.97 -47.63
N ALA A 206 -93.92 62.30 -46.34
CA ALA A 206 -94.53 61.53 -45.26
C ALA A 206 -96.08 61.53 -45.37
N SER A 207 -96.69 62.71 -45.52
CA SER A 207 -98.10 63.13 -45.80
C SER A 207 -99.37 62.26 -45.51
N ARG A 208 -99.34 60.93 -45.38
CA ARG A 208 -100.54 60.10 -45.08
C ARG A 208 -100.60 59.66 -43.60
N PRO A 209 -101.65 60.00 -42.81
CA PRO A 209 -101.70 59.70 -41.38
C PRO A 209 -102.20 58.27 -41.07
N THR A 210 -101.45 57.51 -40.26
CA THR A 210 -101.95 56.22 -39.72
C THR A 210 -103.07 56.42 -38.68
N TRP A 211 -103.73 55.34 -38.27
CA TRP A 211 -104.95 55.38 -37.43
C TRP A 211 -104.80 56.08 -36.07
N ASN A 212 -103.57 56.23 -35.55
CA ASN A 212 -103.29 56.96 -34.31
C ASN A 212 -102.68 58.36 -34.53
N GLY A 213 -102.68 58.88 -35.76
CA GLY A 213 -102.24 60.23 -36.14
C GLY A 213 -100.73 60.47 -36.12
N GLN A 214 -100.02 59.94 -35.12
CA GLN A 214 -98.61 60.25 -34.82
C GLN A 214 -97.60 59.74 -35.85
N TRP A 215 -97.92 58.68 -36.60
CA TRP A 215 -96.98 57.98 -37.50
C TRP A 215 -97.53 57.86 -38.92
N ARG A 216 -96.66 57.65 -39.91
CA ARG A 216 -97.06 57.58 -41.33
C ARG A 216 -96.59 56.31 -42.07
N TYR A 217 -95.32 55.91 -41.93
CA TYR A 217 -94.82 54.62 -42.42
C TYR A 217 -94.12 53.88 -41.28
N ARG A 218 -94.35 52.56 -41.13
CA ARG A 218 -93.72 51.72 -40.11
C ARG A 218 -93.48 50.28 -40.59
N ALA A 219 -92.45 49.65 -40.05
CA ALA A 219 -92.12 48.23 -40.16
C ALA A 219 -91.86 47.66 -38.75
N GLY A 220 -92.74 46.78 -38.27
CA GLY A 220 -92.68 46.14 -36.95
C GLY A 220 -92.52 44.62 -37.02
N ALA A 221 -91.72 44.05 -36.12
CA ALA A 221 -91.49 42.61 -36.04
C ALA A 221 -91.62 42.10 -34.59
N GLU A 222 -92.77 41.48 -34.29
CA GLU A 222 -93.13 40.93 -32.97
C GLU A 222 -92.11 39.89 -32.51
N ARG A 223 -91.54 39.15 -33.47
CA ARG A 223 -90.47 38.17 -33.25
C ARG A 223 -89.65 37.93 -34.51
N MET A 224 -88.34 37.72 -34.37
CA MET A 224 -87.47 37.24 -35.44
C MET A 224 -86.58 36.09 -34.95
N LEU A 225 -86.65 34.95 -35.64
CA LEU A 225 -85.78 33.79 -35.44
C LEU A 225 -84.77 33.73 -36.60
N PHE A 226 -83.50 33.97 -36.31
CA PHE A 226 -82.41 33.86 -37.28
C PHE A 226 -81.71 32.51 -37.08
N SER A 227 -81.75 31.64 -38.09
CA SER A 227 -80.88 30.47 -38.21
C SER A 227 -79.58 30.92 -38.87
N VAL A 228 -78.47 30.76 -38.16
CA VAL A 228 -77.12 31.06 -38.68
C VAL A 228 -76.40 29.75 -38.96
N GLU A 229 -75.77 29.67 -40.12
CA GLU A 229 -74.93 28.58 -40.59
C GLU A 229 -73.45 28.99 -40.43
N ASP A 230 -72.70 28.15 -39.72
CA ASP A 230 -71.24 28.26 -39.59
C ASP A 230 -70.60 26.93 -39.97
N THR A 231 -69.60 26.99 -40.84
CA THR A 231 -68.84 25.85 -41.37
C THR A 231 -67.33 26.05 -41.18
N ALA A 232 -66.91 27.07 -40.43
CA ALA A 232 -65.52 27.26 -40.03
C ALA A 232 -65.18 26.33 -38.86
N ALA A 233 -63.94 25.87 -38.77
CA ALA A 233 -63.44 25.26 -37.54
C ALA A 233 -62.85 26.36 -36.64
N PRO A 234 -63.05 26.31 -35.32
CA PRO A 234 -62.57 27.35 -34.41
C PRO A 234 -61.05 27.50 -34.51
N THR A 235 -60.55 28.72 -34.60
CA THR A 235 -59.09 28.96 -34.55
C THR A 235 -58.57 28.60 -33.15
N LEU A 236 -57.42 27.93 -33.06
CA LEU A 236 -56.88 27.47 -31.78
C LEU A 236 -55.35 27.56 -31.76
N ALA A 237 -54.82 28.30 -30.79
CA ALA A 237 -53.38 28.54 -30.64
C ALA A 237 -52.93 28.38 -29.19
N VAL A 238 -51.84 27.63 -28.98
CA VAL A 238 -51.09 27.67 -27.72
C VAL A 238 -50.26 28.95 -27.72
N THR A 239 -50.46 29.83 -26.74
CA THR A 239 -49.89 31.18 -26.72
C THR A 239 -48.70 31.32 -25.77
N GLY A 240 -48.47 30.37 -24.86
CA GLY A 240 -47.33 30.39 -23.96
C GLY A 240 -47.53 29.57 -22.69
N GLY A 241 -47.06 30.12 -21.56
CA GLY A 241 -47.15 29.52 -20.23
C GLY A 241 -45.81 29.00 -19.71
N SER A 242 -45.72 28.83 -18.39
CA SER A 242 -44.48 28.43 -17.71
C SER A 242 -44.01 26.99 -18.00
N ALA A 243 -44.87 26.16 -18.60
CA ALA A 243 -44.53 24.84 -19.13
C ALA A 243 -43.72 24.88 -20.44
N LEU A 244 -43.65 26.02 -21.13
CA LEU A 244 -42.94 26.18 -22.40
C LEU A 244 -41.62 26.97 -22.27
N ALA A 245 -41.33 27.50 -21.08
CA ALA A 245 -40.19 28.40 -20.84
C ALA A 245 -38.86 27.68 -20.55
N VAL A 246 -38.89 26.37 -20.23
CA VAL A 246 -37.72 25.58 -19.80
C VAL A 246 -37.76 24.16 -20.39
N PRO A 247 -36.60 23.52 -20.68
CA PRO A 247 -36.55 22.25 -21.41
C PRO A 247 -36.95 21.01 -20.59
N TRP A 248 -36.99 21.12 -19.26
CA TRP A 248 -37.42 20.10 -18.32
C TRP A 248 -38.36 20.70 -17.27
N LEU A 249 -39.40 19.96 -16.90
CA LEU A 249 -40.48 20.41 -16.04
C LEU A 249 -40.55 19.60 -14.74
N THR A 250 -40.67 20.34 -13.64
CA THR A 250 -40.97 19.88 -12.28
C THR A 250 -41.91 20.88 -11.61
N GLY A 251 -42.76 20.43 -10.69
CA GLY A 251 -43.74 21.28 -10.00
C GLY A 251 -44.98 21.65 -10.85
N PRO A 252 -45.84 22.55 -10.36
CA PRO A 252 -46.94 23.11 -11.14
C PRO A 252 -46.41 24.00 -12.28
N ARG A 253 -46.89 23.77 -13.50
CA ARG A 253 -46.51 24.50 -14.71
C ARG A 253 -47.74 24.82 -15.55
N SER A 254 -47.85 26.06 -16.02
CA SER A 254 -49.02 26.50 -16.78
C SER A 254 -48.80 26.49 -18.29
N ILE A 255 -49.89 26.28 -19.03
CA ILE A 255 -49.96 26.41 -20.48
C ILE A 255 -51.08 27.39 -20.79
N THR A 256 -50.76 28.49 -21.47
CA THR A 256 -51.76 29.46 -21.92
C THR A 256 -52.11 29.23 -23.38
N TYR A 257 -53.38 29.42 -23.71
CA TYR A 257 -53.92 29.21 -25.04
C TYR A 257 -55.10 30.15 -25.32
N ARG A 258 -55.39 30.34 -26.60
CA ARG A 258 -56.58 31.05 -27.08
C ARG A 258 -57.30 30.21 -28.11
N ALA A 259 -58.63 30.18 -28.03
CA ALA A 259 -59.47 29.69 -29.10
C ALA A 259 -60.45 30.79 -29.52
N GLY A 260 -60.53 31.01 -30.84
CA GLY A 260 -61.17 32.15 -31.46
C GLY A 260 -62.15 31.72 -32.54
N ASP A 261 -63.43 32.07 -32.38
CA ASP A 261 -64.45 31.77 -33.37
C ASP A 261 -65.54 32.86 -33.48
N ALA A 262 -66.18 32.94 -34.65
CA ALA A 262 -67.25 33.88 -35.00
C ALA A 262 -68.56 33.59 -34.26
N THR A 263 -68.93 32.33 -34.01
CA THR A 263 -69.99 31.93 -33.06
C THR A 263 -69.45 31.84 -31.62
N GLY A 264 -68.18 31.47 -31.49
CA GLY A 264 -67.48 31.31 -30.23
C GLY A 264 -67.49 29.90 -29.69
N ILE A 265 -66.79 29.72 -28.57
CA ILE A 265 -66.39 28.39 -28.10
C ILE A 265 -67.40 27.85 -27.08
N ALA A 266 -68.00 26.71 -27.40
CA ALA A 266 -68.95 26.02 -26.51
C ALA A 266 -68.28 25.04 -25.55
N SER A 267 -67.15 24.45 -25.92
CA SER A 267 -66.35 23.63 -25.00
C SER A 267 -64.87 23.61 -25.34
N GLU A 268 -64.07 23.38 -24.31
CA GLU A 268 -62.65 23.03 -24.41
C GLU A 268 -62.39 21.64 -23.78
N VAL A 269 -61.41 20.92 -24.32
CA VAL A 269 -60.85 19.73 -23.65
C VAL A 269 -59.33 19.77 -23.72
N VAL A 270 -58.68 19.75 -22.56
CA VAL A 270 -57.23 19.65 -22.44
C VAL A 270 -56.84 18.21 -22.10
N VAL A 271 -55.99 17.62 -22.93
CA VAL A 271 -55.54 16.22 -22.82
C VAL A 271 -54.02 16.19 -22.66
N VAL A 272 -53.54 15.56 -21.59
CA VAL A 272 -52.12 15.29 -21.37
C VAL A 272 -51.86 13.80 -21.61
N ALA A 273 -51.05 13.49 -22.63
CA ALA A 273 -50.72 12.12 -23.02
C ALA A 273 -49.22 11.86 -22.96
N ARG A 274 -48.81 10.67 -22.51
CA ARG A 274 -47.41 10.25 -22.47
C ARG A 274 -46.96 9.77 -23.85
N SER A 275 -45.68 9.95 -24.18
CA SER A 275 -45.05 9.34 -25.35
C SER A 275 -45.28 7.82 -25.35
N GLY A 276 -46.03 7.33 -26.34
CA GLY A 276 -46.64 5.99 -26.35
C GLY A 276 -48.16 5.99 -26.47
N GLY A 277 -48.84 7.13 -26.27
CA GLY A 277 -50.25 7.34 -26.62
C GLY A 277 -51.27 7.17 -25.49
N SER A 278 -50.83 6.83 -24.27
CA SER A 278 -51.72 6.78 -23.11
C SER A 278 -52.09 8.18 -22.63
N VAL A 279 -53.39 8.47 -22.51
CA VAL A 279 -53.90 9.66 -21.83
C VAL A 279 -53.71 9.49 -20.33
N VAL A 280 -53.12 10.49 -19.68
CA VAL A 280 -52.80 10.47 -18.24
C VAL A 280 -53.60 11.53 -17.47
N ARG A 281 -53.98 12.63 -18.13
CA ARG A 281 -54.98 13.60 -17.63
C ARG A 281 -55.90 14.03 -18.78
N ARG A 282 -57.18 14.24 -18.47
CA ARG A 282 -58.18 14.91 -19.31
C ARG A 282 -58.93 15.90 -18.43
N GLN A 283 -59.01 17.16 -18.84
CA GLN A 283 -59.90 18.16 -18.27
C GLN A 283 -60.82 18.66 -19.38
N GLU A 284 -62.08 18.88 -19.06
CA GLU A 284 -63.12 19.36 -19.97
C GLU A 284 -63.87 20.50 -19.30
N ARG A 285 -64.15 21.56 -20.05
CA ARG A 285 -64.95 22.70 -19.59
C ARG A 285 -65.92 23.09 -20.70
N THR A 286 -67.20 22.79 -20.47
CA THR A 286 -68.30 23.39 -21.22
C THR A 286 -68.42 24.86 -20.79
N LEU A 287 -68.59 25.76 -21.75
CA LEU A 287 -68.77 27.18 -21.53
C LEU A 287 -70.27 27.50 -21.59
N ALA A 288 -70.72 28.44 -20.77
CA ALA A 288 -72.10 28.92 -20.82
C ALA A 288 -72.28 29.73 -22.10
N CYS A 289 -73.05 29.18 -23.05
CA CYS A 289 -73.42 29.86 -24.28
C CYS A 289 -74.86 30.38 -24.19
N ASP A 290 -75.00 31.69 -24.05
CA ASP A 290 -76.27 32.38 -24.19
C ASP A 290 -76.73 32.32 -25.65
N ARG A 291 -77.56 31.32 -25.96
CA ARG A 291 -78.37 31.25 -27.20
C ARG A 291 -79.45 32.34 -27.15
N ALA A 292 -79.00 33.59 -27.17
CA ALA A 292 -79.69 34.69 -26.54
C ALA A 292 -81.07 34.96 -27.12
N ARG A 293 -82.02 35.22 -26.22
CA ARG A 293 -83.14 36.09 -26.54
C ARG A 293 -82.58 37.51 -26.54
N VAL A 294 -82.81 38.28 -27.59
CA VAL A 294 -82.48 39.72 -27.57
C VAL A 294 -83.63 40.44 -26.87
N PRO A 295 -83.44 41.02 -25.66
CA PRO A 295 -84.42 41.93 -25.08
C PRO A 295 -84.33 43.27 -25.81
N ALA A 296 -85.43 44.01 -25.86
CA ALA A 296 -85.36 45.45 -26.12
C ALA A 296 -85.36 46.20 -24.77
N SER A 297 -84.71 47.36 -24.76
CA SER A 297 -84.45 48.25 -23.62
C SER A 297 -85.56 48.35 -22.57
N GLU A 298 -85.23 48.08 -21.29
CA GLU A 298 -86.10 48.31 -20.13
C GLU A 298 -85.83 49.65 -19.40
N GLU A 299 -84.64 50.25 -19.50
CA GLU A 299 -84.30 51.53 -18.81
C GLU A 299 -83.66 52.57 -19.75
N GLY A 300 -83.79 53.85 -19.40
CA GLY A 300 -83.34 54.99 -20.22
C GLY A 300 -82.69 56.12 -19.41
N ALA A 301 -81.81 56.87 -20.07
CA ALA A 301 -81.18 58.09 -19.57
C ALA A 301 -80.99 59.08 -20.74
N ALA A 302 -81.08 60.38 -20.47
CA ALA A 302 -81.03 61.44 -21.48
C ALA A 302 -79.74 62.28 -21.38
N PHE A 303 -79.16 62.69 -22.51
CA PHE A 303 -78.14 63.74 -22.57
C PHE A 303 -78.05 64.45 -23.93
N GLY A 304 -78.02 65.79 -23.89
CA GLY A 304 -77.11 66.64 -24.67
C GLY A 304 -77.37 66.87 -26.17
N ASP A 305 -77.81 68.08 -26.52
CA ASP A 305 -77.60 68.66 -27.85
C ASP A 305 -76.12 68.91 -28.14
N SER A 306 -75.65 68.60 -29.35
CA SER A 306 -74.97 69.52 -30.29
C SER A 306 -74.04 68.81 -31.29
N GLY A 307 -73.91 69.39 -32.49
CA GLY A 307 -72.91 68.99 -33.50
C GLY A 307 -73.43 68.04 -34.57
N HIS A 308 -73.18 68.38 -35.84
CA HIS A 308 -73.48 67.53 -36.99
C HIS A 308 -72.23 66.77 -37.45
N GLU A 309 -72.28 65.44 -37.47
CA GLU A 309 -71.48 64.63 -38.38
C GLU A 309 -72.19 63.29 -38.68
N GLN A 310 -72.02 62.76 -39.90
CA GLN A 310 -72.79 61.59 -40.37
C GLN A 310 -72.09 60.26 -40.04
N GLU A 311 -72.03 59.88 -38.77
CA GLU A 311 -71.67 58.52 -38.38
C GLU A 311 -72.75 57.79 -37.58
N TRP A 312 -72.92 56.52 -37.94
CA TRP A 312 -73.86 55.52 -37.47
C TRP A 312 -74.16 55.59 -35.96
N PHE A 313 -75.37 56.00 -35.58
CA PHE A 313 -75.78 56.04 -34.17
C PHE A 313 -76.05 54.62 -33.61
N TRP A 314 -75.16 54.15 -32.74
CA TRP A 314 -75.31 52.87 -32.03
C TRP A 314 -76.10 53.07 -30.74
N ILE A 315 -77.21 52.35 -30.58
CA ILE A 315 -77.94 52.28 -29.31
C ILE A 315 -77.07 51.53 -28.29
N ARG A 316 -76.48 52.24 -27.34
CA ARG A 316 -75.85 51.66 -26.15
C ARG A 316 -76.85 51.65 -25.00
N VAL A 317 -77.31 50.48 -24.59
CA VAL A 317 -77.87 50.25 -23.25
C VAL A 317 -76.87 49.34 -22.55
N ALA A 318 -76.33 49.80 -21.42
CA ALA A 318 -75.35 49.06 -20.65
C ALA A 318 -75.89 48.82 -19.25
N ASP A 319 -75.90 47.56 -18.82
CA ASP A 319 -76.02 47.23 -17.40
C ASP A 319 -74.70 47.54 -16.67
N GLN A 320 -74.70 47.37 -15.35
CA GLN A 320 -73.51 47.59 -14.52
C GLN A 320 -72.41 46.51 -14.72
N ALA A 321 -72.59 45.56 -15.66
CA ALA A 321 -71.60 44.56 -16.06
C ALA A 321 -71.00 44.80 -17.47
N GLY A 322 -71.50 45.79 -18.22
CA GLY A 322 -70.85 46.34 -19.42
C GLY A 322 -70.83 45.45 -20.65
N ARG A 323 -71.85 44.61 -20.87
CA ARG A 323 -71.90 43.65 -22.00
C ARG A 323 -72.96 43.97 -23.05
N THR A 324 -72.62 44.81 -24.03
CA THR A 324 -73.43 44.99 -25.24
C THR A 324 -73.09 43.93 -26.30
N TYR A 325 -74.10 43.20 -26.79
CA TYR A 325 -73.97 42.23 -27.87
C TYR A 325 -74.66 42.76 -29.14
N HIS A 326 -73.90 42.94 -30.22
CA HIS A 326 -74.40 43.45 -31.51
C HIS A 326 -74.21 42.44 -32.67
N THR A 327 -73.94 41.17 -32.35
CA THR A 327 -73.56 40.13 -33.32
C THR A 327 -74.11 38.76 -32.87
N PHE A 328 -74.48 37.87 -33.80
CA PHE A 328 -75.01 36.52 -33.53
C PHE A 328 -73.93 35.54 -33.04
N ARG A 329 -73.43 35.81 -31.83
CA ARG A 329 -72.26 35.17 -31.26
C ARG A 329 -72.59 34.58 -29.87
N PRO A 330 -73.18 33.38 -29.81
CA PRO A 330 -73.82 32.84 -28.61
C PRO A 330 -72.84 32.35 -27.55
N CYS A 331 -71.56 32.18 -27.90
CA CYS A 331 -70.53 31.69 -27.01
C CYS A 331 -69.40 32.73 -26.85
N PRO A 332 -68.69 32.75 -25.70
CA PRO A 332 -67.57 33.68 -25.49
C PRO A 332 -66.39 33.40 -26.44
N GLN A 333 -65.43 34.34 -26.56
CA GLN A 333 -64.08 33.97 -27.01
C GLN A 333 -63.33 33.33 -25.86
N LEU A 334 -62.42 32.40 -26.17
CA LEU A 334 -61.70 31.65 -25.17
C LEU A 334 -60.26 32.13 -25.02
N SER A 335 -59.90 32.59 -23.82
CA SER A 335 -58.52 32.58 -23.33
C SER A 335 -58.47 31.63 -22.13
N GLY A 336 -57.57 30.65 -22.17
CA GLY A 336 -57.44 29.61 -21.15
C GLY A 336 -56.04 29.54 -20.60
N GLU A 337 -55.94 29.19 -19.31
CA GLU A 337 -54.70 28.73 -18.68
C GLU A 337 -54.97 27.36 -18.06
N TYR A 338 -54.16 26.37 -18.42
CA TYR A 338 -54.19 25.03 -17.85
C TYR A 338 -52.97 24.82 -16.97
N VAL A 339 -53.17 24.60 -15.66
CA VAL A 339 -52.09 24.31 -14.72
C VAL A 339 -51.87 22.80 -14.63
N LEU A 340 -50.76 22.35 -15.20
CA LEU A 340 -50.28 20.98 -15.12
C LEU A 340 -49.41 20.80 -13.87
N ASP A 341 -49.92 20.11 -12.86
CA ASP A 341 -49.08 19.60 -11.77
C ASP A 341 -48.26 18.41 -12.24
N THR A 342 -47.01 18.69 -12.65
CA THR A 342 -46.09 17.66 -13.15
C THR A 342 -45.61 16.70 -12.07
N THR A 343 -45.73 17.03 -10.77
CA THR A 343 -45.29 16.15 -9.67
C THR A 343 -46.10 14.86 -9.59
N THR A 344 -47.34 14.90 -10.09
CA THR A 344 -48.23 13.73 -10.19
C THR A 344 -47.96 12.83 -11.40
N LEU A 345 -46.93 13.12 -12.19
CA LEU A 345 -46.58 12.40 -13.42
C LEU A 345 -45.18 11.78 -13.33
N ALA A 346 -45.03 10.57 -13.85
CA ALA A 346 -43.74 9.88 -13.88
C ALA A 346 -42.83 10.42 -15.00
N ASP A 347 -41.52 10.46 -14.79
CA ASP A 347 -40.53 11.06 -15.70
C ASP A 347 -40.66 10.62 -17.16
N GLY A 348 -40.36 11.53 -18.10
CA GLY A 348 -40.29 11.24 -19.53
C GLY A 348 -40.99 12.28 -20.40
N GLU A 349 -41.20 11.94 -21.67
CA GLU A 349 -41.80 12.82 -22.67
C GLU A 349 -43.34 12.71 -22.68
N TYR A 350 -44.00 13.86 -22.70
CA TYR A 350 -45.45 14.04 -22.77
C TYR A 350 -45.80 15.02 -23.89
N ARG A 351 -47.07 15.04 -24.30
CA ARG A 351 -47.66 16.13 -25.10
C ARG A 351 -48.96 16.58 -24.46
N VAL A 352 -49.23 17.87 -24.56
CA VAL A 352 -50.54 18.44 -24.27
C VAL A 352 -51.23 18.75 -25.59
N ALA A 353 -52.42 18.22 -25.77
CA ALA A 353 -53.31 18.58 -26.88
C ALA A 353 -54.52 19.31 -26.29
N ILE A 354 -54.90 20.39 -26.94
CA ILE A 354 -56.12 21.14 -26.61
C ILE A 354 -57.07 20.93 -27.78
N ALA A 355 -58.32 20.58 -27.47
CA ALA A 355 -59.43 20.63 -28.40
C ALA A 355 -60.36 21.79 -28.02
N ALA A 356 -60.94 22.43 -29.01
CA ALA A 356 -62.01 23.41 -28.85
C ALA A 356 -63.15 23.09 -29.82
N THR A 357 -64.39 23.24 -29.35
CA THR A 357 -65.59 23.07 -30.16
C THR A 357 -66.40 24.37 -30.11
N ASP A 358 -66.84 24.85 -31.27
CA ASP A 358 -67.63 26.08 -31.39
C ASP A 358 -69.14 25.87 -31.06
N ALA A 359 -69.98 26.89 -31.27
CA ALA A 359 -71.42 26.81 -31.01
C ALA A 359 -72.19 25.94 -32.02
N ALA A 360 -71.68 25.81 -33.25
CA ALA A 360 -72.22 24.96 -34.32
C ALA A 360 -71.81 23.49 -34.17
N GLY A 361 -70.76 23.21 -33.39
CA GLY A 361 -70.22 21.88 -33.18
C GLY A 361 -68.99 21.55 -34.03
N ASN A 362 -68.41 22.52 -34.76
CA ASN A 362 -67.15 22.26 -35.48
C ASN A 362 -65.99 22.20 -34.47
N GLY A 363 -65.09 21.24 -34.66
CA GLY A 363 -63.99 20.96 -33.74
C GLY A 363 -62.62 21.29 -34.32
N ALA A 364 -61.76 21.93 -33.52
CA ALA A 364 -60.34 22.08 -33.81
C ALA A 364 -59.48 21.43 -32.71
N LEU A 365 -58.34 20.85 -33.11
CA LEU A 365 -57.42 20.13 -32.23
C LEU A 365 -56.00 20.61 -32.48
N GLN A 366 -55.40 21.29 -31.49
CA GLN A 366 -54.02 21.77 -31.55
C GLN A 366 -53.14 20.99 -30.57
N SER A 367 -52.10 20.34 -31.09
CA SER A 367 -51.07 19.70 -30.27
C SER A 367 -49.96 20.69 -29.94
N GLY A 368 -49.66 20.86 -28.66
CA GLY A 368 -48.49 21.57 -28.20
C GLY A 368 -47.18 20.80 -28.46
N PRO A 369 -46.03 21.41 -28.14
CA PRO A 369 -44.73 20.76 -28.24
C PRO A 369 -44.61 19.58 -27.26
N ALA A 370 -43.54 18.79 -27.43
CA ALA A 370 -43.18 17.75 -26.48
C ALA A 370 -42.67 18.39 -25.18
N LEU A 371 -43.34 18.09 -24.07
CA LEU A 371 -42.93 18.47 -22.72
C LEU A 371 -42.11 17.33 -22.12
N ARG A 372 -41.00 17.65 -21.45
CA ARG A 372 -40.20 16.65 -20.72
C ARG A 372 -40.39 16.87 -19.23
N ILE A 373 -40.91 15.86 -18.54
CA ILE A 373 -41.09 15.89 -17.10
C ILE A 373 -39.96 15.10 -16.46
N ASP A 374 -39.43 15.65 -15.37
CA ASP A 374 -38.55 14.96 -14.44
C ASP A 374 -38.96 15.37 -13.02
N ASN A 375 -39.15 14.41 -12.13
CA ASN A 375 -39.35 14.63 -10.70
C ASN A 375 -38.33 13.86 -9.84
N THR A 376 -37.40 13.14 -10.47
CA THR A 376 -36.43 12.28 -9.78
C THR A 376 -35.11 13.02 -9.56
N PRO A 377 -34.67 13.28 -8.31
CA PRO A 377 -33.40 13.96 -8.08
C PRO A 377 -32.19 13.11 -8.52
N PRO A 378 -31.06 13.73 -8.88
CA PRO A 378 -29.80 13.04 -9.18
C PRO A 378 -29.40 12.02 -8.09
N PRO A 379 -28.99 10.79 -8.45
CA PRO A 379 -28.49 9.84 -7.47
C PRO A 379 -27.12 10.26 -6.90
N ALA A 380 -26.78 9.72 -5.72
CA ALA A 380 -25.51 10.00 -5.05
C ALA A 380 -24.29 9.62 -5.91
N ILE A 381 -23.25 10.48 -5.87
CA ILE A 381 -21.92 10.16 -6.40
C ILE A 381 -20.94 9.80 -5.28
N GLU A 382 -19.94 8.98 -5.60
CA GLU A 382 -18.73 8.85 -4.78
C GLU A 382 -17.57 9.62 -5.45
N PRO A 383 -17.23 10.83 -4.98
CA PRO A 383 -16.05 11.53 -5.47
C PRO A 383 -14.77 10.83 -5.00
N VAL A 384 -13.79 10.80 -5.88
CA VAL A 384 -12.42 10.32 -5.65
C VAL A 384 -11.50 11.54 -5.61
N VAL A 385 -10.82 11.75 -4.48
CA VAL A 385 -9.76 12.77 -4.39
C VAL A 385 -8.46 12.12 -4.87
N GLU A 386 -7.77 12.74 -5.83
CA GLU A 386 -6.53 12.17 -6.37
C GLU A 386 -5.40 12.23 -5.32
N PRO A 387 -4.67 11.13 -5.06
CA PRO A 387 -3.52 11.13 -4.16
C PRO A 387 -2.44 12.14 -4.57
N SER A 388 -1.91 12.88 -3.59
CA SER A 388 -0.85 13.86 -3.83
C SER A 388 0.45 13.16 -4.22
N GLN A 389 1.07 13.60 -5.32
CA GLN A 389 2.39 13.10 -5.75
C GLN A 389 3.53 13.60 -4.86
N LEU A 390 3.27 14.63 -4.03
CA LEU A 390 4.25 15.23 -3.12
C LEU A 390 4.05 14.86 -1.64
N ALA A 391 2.92 14.22 -1.29
CA ALA A 391 2.71 13.72 0.07
C ALA A 391 3.60 12.49 0.34
N LEU A 392 4.00 12.29 1.60
CA LEU A 392 4.81 11.14 2.02
C LEU A 392 4.12 9.80 1.72
N ASN A 393 2.80 9.72 1.90
CA ASN A 393 1.98 8.60 1.42
C ASN A 393 1.25 8.95 0.11
N ARG A 394 1.97 8.84 -1.01
CA ARG A 394 1.45 9.08 -2.38
C ARG A 394 0.30 8.15 -2.82
N SER A 395 -0.12 7.20 -1.99
CA SER A 395 -1.25 6.29 -2.27
C SER A 395 -2.53 6.63 -1.50
N ASP A 396 -2.44 7.48 -0.47
CA ASP A 396 -3.58 7.86 0.35
C ASP A 396 -4.12 9.23 -0.09
N ALA A 397 -5.38 9.22 -0.54
CA ALA A 397 -6.11 10.41 -0.94
C ALA A 397 -6.25 11.44 0.20
N SER A 398 -6.30 10.97 1.45
CA SER A 398 -6.44 11.75 2.68
C SER A 398 -5.11 12.12 3.34
N ALA A 399 -3.96 11.83 2.72
CA ALA A 399 -2.66 12.25 3.23
C ALA A 399 -2.53 13.78 3.25
N TRP A 400 -1.77 14.29 4.23
CA TRP A 400 -1.40 15.71 4.33
C TRP A 400 -0.64 16.18 3.08
N ARG A 401 -0.92 17.41 2.65
CA ARG A 401 -0.34 18.03 1.45
C ARG A 401 0.33 19.35 1.79
N ARG A 402 1.55 19.56 1.30
CA ARG A 402 2.26 20.85 1.34
C ARG A 402 1.65 21.90 0.38
N GLU A 403 1.07 21.44 -0.73
CA GLU A 403 0.31 22.28 -1.67
C GLU A 403 -1.18 22.31 -1.32
N ASN A 404 -1.80 23.49 -1.39
CA ASN A 404 -3.25 23.66 -1.19
C ASN A 404 -4.05 23.27 -2.45
N ARG A 405 -3.88 22.03 -2.92
CA ARG A 405 -4.41 21.58 -4.22
C ARG A 405 -4.96 20.15 -4.15
N PHE A 406 -6.28 20.05 -4.28
CA PHE A 406 -7.04 18.80 -4.24
C PHE A 406 -7.77 18.61 -5.58
N VAL A 407 -7.26 17.74 -6.43
CA VAL A 407 -8.02 17.32 -7.63
C VAL A 407 -9.06 16.30 -7.18
N VAL A 408 -10.31 16.54 -7.53
CA VAL A 408 -11.46 15.69 -7.20
C VAL A 408 -12.10 15.24 -8.52
N ARG A 409 -12.33 13.94 -8.68
CA ARG A 409 -12.92 13.36 -9.90
C ARG A 409 -14.06 12.43 -9.57
N TRP A 410 -15.05 12.36 -10.45
CA TRP A 410 -16.13 11.37 -10.39
C TRP A 410 -16.60 11.05 -11.82
N ARG A 411 -17.37 9.97 -11.94
CA ARG A 411 -18.15 9.68 -13.14
C ARG A 411 -19.62 9.97 -12.85
N ASN A 412 -20.30 10.69 -13.74
CA ASN A 412 -21.74 10.88 -13.67
C ASN A 412 -22.43 9.51 -13.70
N PRO A 413 -23.42 9.23 -12.84
CA PRO A 413 -24.17 7.98 -12.89
C PRO A 413 -24.87 7.78 -14.24
N ASP A 414 -25.08 6.53 -14.65
CA ASP A 414 -25.75 6.22 -15.91
C ASP A 414 -27.28 6.36 -15.73
N ARG A 415 -27.86 7.47 -16.22
CA ARG A 415 -29.29 7.78 -16.14
C ARG A 415 -29.97 7.50 -17.49
N LEU A 416 -31.00 6.65 -17.49
CA LEU A 416 -31.77 6.27 -18.69
C LEU A 416 -32.92 7.23 -19.02
N ASN A 417 -33.54 7.85 -18.01
CA ASN A 417 -34.66 8.79 -18.15
C ASN A 417 -34.47 9.96 -17.17
N GLY A 418 -34.91 11.15 -17.57
CA GLY A 418 -34.78 12.39 -16.81
C GLY A 418 -33.71 13.34 -17.37
N ALA A 419 -33.54 14.47 -16.68
CA ALA A 419 -32.71 15.59 -17.06
C ALA A 419 -31.20 15.24 -17.04
N PRO A 420 -30.41 15.75 -18.00
CA PRO A 420 -28.95 15.79 -17.92
C PRO A 420 -28.48 16.50 -16.65
N TYR A 421 -27.29 16.14 -16.17
CA TYR A 421 -26.68 16.84 -15.05
C TYR A 421 -26.27 18.26 -15.49
N SER A 422 -26.57 19.30 -14.71
CA SER A 422 -26.30 20.70 -15.08
C SER A 422 -25.09 21.27 -14.35
N THR A 423 -24.97 20.92 -13.07
CA THR A 423 -23.97 21.46 -12.17
C THR A 423 -23.56 20.45 -11.10
N VAL A 424 -22.36 20.64 -10.57
CA VAL A 424 -21.92 20.05 -9.32
C VAL A 424 -21.95 21.12 -8.23
N GLU A 425 -22.43 20.75 -7.04
CA GLU A 425 -22.33 21.57 -5.84
C GLU A 425 -21.41 20.86 -4.84
N TRP A 426 -20.56 21.60 -4.14
CA TRP A 426 -19.69 21.05 -3.11
C TRP A 426 -19.66 21.96 -1.87
N GLU A 427 -19.40 21.35 -0.73
CA GLU A 427 -19.19 22.05 0.54
C GLU A 427 -17.85 21.62 1.15
N ILE A 428 -17.13 22.59 1.72
CA ILE A 428 -15.90 22.37 2.48
C ILE A 428 -16.11 22.93 3.89
N CYS A 429 -15.99 22.07 4.90
CA CYS A 429 -16.13 22.43 6.32
C CYS A 429 -14.88 21.98 7.10
N ALA A 430 -14.54 22.66 8.20
CA ALA A 430 -13.50 22.17 9.11
C ALA A 430 -13.92 20.82 9.74
N LEU A 431 -12.99 19.88 9.90
CA LEU A 431 -13.31 18.52 10.35
C LEU A 431 -13.81 18.47 11.80
N GLY A 432 -13.35 19.39 12.66
CA GLY A 432 -13.83 19.58 14.04
C GLY A 432 -15.16 20.33 14.18
N GLY A 433 -15.84 20.66 13.07
CA GLY A 433 -17.00 21.55 13.04
C GLY A 433 -16.62 23.02 12.82
N GLY A 434 -17.56 23.81 12.29
CA GLY A 434 -17.35 25.22 11.97
C GLY A 434 -18.19 25.68 10.77
N ARG A 435 -17.90 26.87 10.25
CA ARG A 435 -18.54 27.39 9.04
C ARG A 435 -18.15 26.56 7.82
N CYS A 436 -19.14 26.03 7.10
CA CYS A 436 -18.95 25.42 5.79
C CYS A 436 -18.92 26.52 4.71
N ARG A 437 -18.19 26.26 3.62
CA ARG A 437 -18.18 27.07 2.38
C ARG A 437 -18.81 26.22 1.27
N GLU A 438 -20.00 26.60 0.82
CA GLU A 438 -20.68 25.97 -0.33
C GLU A 438 -20.35 26.70 -1.64
N GLU A 439 -20.09 25.95 -2.71
CA GLU A 439 -19.84 26.45 -4.06
C GLU A 439 -20.47 25.54 -5.12
N ARG A 440 -20.56 26.04 -6.37
CA ARG A 440 -21.10 25.28 -7.51
C ARG A 440 -20.41 25.61 -8.83
N ALA A 441 -20.37 24.65 -9.75
CA ALA A 441 -19.83 24.81 -11.11
C ALA A 441 -20.64 24.01 -12.14
N ARG A 442 -20.60 24.45 -13.40
CA ARG A 442 -21.10 23.66 -14.55
C ARG A 442 -20.17 22.49 -14.86
N ILE A 443 -20.72 21.43 -15.43
CA ILE A 443 -20.05 20.16 -15.71
C ILE A 443 -20.48 19.60 -17.07
N ASP A 444 -19.79 18.57 -17.58
CA ASP A 444 -20.36 17.74 -18.65
C ASP A 444 -21.60 17.02 -18.08
N GLY A 445 -22.76 17.29 -18.68
CA GLY A 445 -24.05 16.80 -18.22
C GLY A 445 -24.42 15.39 -18.67
N ALA A 446 -23.62 14.78 -19.56
CA ALA A 446 -23.95 13.47 -20.11
C ALA A 446 -23.90 12.36 -19.05
N SER A 447 -24.82 11.40 -19.17
CA SER A 447 -24.80 10.15 -18.40
C SER A 447 -23.48 9.43 -18.66
N GLY A 448 -22.76 9.08 -17.59
CA GLY A 448 -21.48 8.41 -17.69
C GLY A 448 -20.27 9.29 -18.04
N ALA A 449 -20.42 10.61 -18.17
CA ALA A 449 -19.31 11.55 -18.35
C ALA A 449 -18.35 11.53 -17.16
N SER A 450 -17.06 11.80 -17.41
CA SER A 450 -16.03 11.91 -16.36
C SER A 450 -15.74 13.37 -16.07
N ASN A 451 -16.08 13.83 -14.87
CA ASN A 451 -15.97 15.22 -14.45
C ASN A 451 -14.94 15.37 -13.32
N GLY A 452 -14.49 16.61 -13.09
CA GLY A 452 -13.58 16.90 -11.99
C GLY A 452 -13.49 18.38 -11.63
N LEU A 453 -12.98 18.62 -10.42
CA LEU A 453 -12.76 19.93 -9.82
C LEU A 453 -11.31 20.01 -9.32
N VAL A 454 -10.77 21.23 -9.21
CA VAL A 454 -9.53 21.50 -8.48
C VAL A 454 -9.88 22.42 -7.32
N LEU A 455 -9.79 21.91 -6.11
CA LEU A 455 -10.21 22.60 -4.88
C LEU A 455 -8.99 23.00 -4.04
N ALA A 456 -9.16 24.07 -3.28
CA ALA A 456 -8.29 24.51 -2.20
C ALA A 456 -9.11 24.62 -0.91
N VAL A 457 -8.50 24.35 0.24
CA VAL A 457 -9.15 24.52 1.55
C VAL A 457 -8.80 25.89 2.17
N PRO A 458 -9.66 26.50 3.00
CA PRO A 458 -9.48 27.88 3.45
C PRO A 458 -8.19 28.17 4.26
N ALA A 459 -7.68 27.21 5.02
CA ALA A 459 -6.47 27.35 5.84
C ALA A 459 -5.81 25.99 6.14
N VAL A 460 -4.62 26.01 6.74
CA VAL A 460 -3.94 24.81 7.26
C VAL A 460 -4.85 24.06 8.24
N GLY A 461 -4.94 22.74 8.11
CA GLY A 461 -5.73 21.86 8.98
C GLY A 461 -6.41 20.69 8.26
N GLU A 462 -7.30 20.02 8.99
CA GLU A 462 -8.17 18.95 8.46
C GLU A 462 -9.56 19.50 8.09
N TRP A 463 -10.02 19.14 6.89
CA TRP A 463 -11.28 19.58 6.32
C TRP A 463 -12.08 18.39 5.81
N GLN A 464 -13.40 18.50 5.76
CA GLN A 464 -14.28 17.55 5.10
C GLN A 464 -14.91 18.18 3.85
N LEU A 465 -14.90 17.40 2.76
CA LEU A 465 -15.56 17.70 1.49
C LEU A 465 -16.80 16.80 1.34
N ARG A 466 -17.96 17.38 1.01
CA ARG A 466 -19.11 16.66 0.43
C ARG A 466 -19.46 17.27 -0.92
N VAL A 467 -20.01 16.46 -1.83
CA VAL A 467 -20.31 16.84 -3.21
C VAL A 467 -21.67 16.26 -3.62
N ARG A 468 -22.50 17.02 -4.33
CA ARG A 468 -23.76 16.55 -4.93
C ARG A 468 -23.89 17.01 -6.37
N LEU A 469 -24.69 16.29 -7.16
CA LEU A 469 -25.08 16.72 -8.51
C LEU A 469 -26.43 17.43 -8.47
N ARG A 470 -26.62 18.34 -9.43
CA ARG A 470 -27.90 18.99 -9.75
C ARG A 470 -28.12 18.84 -11.26
N ASP A 471 -29.36 18.68 -11.70
CA ASP A 471 -29.73 18.48 -13.11
C ASP A 471 -30.36 19.72 -13.78
N GLU A 472 -30.73 19.62 -15.06
CA GLU A 472 -31.40 20.69 -15.81
C GLU A 472 -32.84 20.98 -15.34
N ALA A 473 -33.41 20.11 -14.49
CA ALA A 473 -34.71 20.33 -13.85
C ALA A 473 -34.60 21.02 -12.47
N ASP A 474 -33.38 21.38 -12.06
CA ASP A 474 -33.02 22.03 -10.79
C ASP A 474 -33.20 21.15 -9.53
N HIS A 475 -33.26 19.83 -9.67
CA HIS A 475 -33.26 18.94 -8.51
C HIS A 475 -31.84 18.74 -7.97
N ALA A 476 -31.66 18.93 -6.66
CA ALA A 476 -30.42 18.58 -5.98
C ALA A 476 -30.43 17.11 -5.53
N GLY A 477 -29.40 16.36 -5.90
CA GLY A 477 -29.14 15.02 -5.37
C GLY A 477 -28.66 15.04 -3.92
N PRO A 478 -28.57 13.87 -3.25
CA PRO A 478 -28.05 13.78 -1.90
C PRO A 478 -26.54 14.09 -1.87
N TRP A 479 -26.08 14.68 -0.78
CA TRP A 479 -24.65 14.87 -0.51
C TRP A 479 -23.91 13.53 -0.47
N SER A 480 -22.75 13.46 -1.14
CA SER A 480 -21.85 12.32 -1.07
C SER A 480 -21.35 12.07 0.36
N ARG A 481 -20.87 10.84 0.61
CA ARG A 481 -20.03 10.56 1.78
C ARG A 481 -18.89 11.56 1.86
N ALA A 482 -18.60 12.04 3.08
CA ALA A 482 -17.50 12.97 3.32
C ALA A 482 -16.15 12.37 2.88
N ARG A 483 -15.27 13.24 2.38
CA ARG A 483 -13.86 12.95 2.08
C ARG A 483 -12.99 13.90 2.89
N VAL A 484 -12.02 13.37 3.62
CA VAL A 484 -11.09 14.19 4.40
C VAL A 484 -10.02 14.78 3.49
N LEU A 485 -9.91 16.11 3.48
CA LEU A 485 -8.84 16.88 2.83
C LEU A 485 -7.89 17.38 3.92
N ARG A 486 -6.58 17.21 3.72
CA ARG A 486 -5.55 17.57 4.69
C ARG A 486 -4.49 18.48 4.06
N TYR A 487 -4.37 19.70 4.56
CA TYR A 487 -3.44 20.70 4.03
C TYR A 487 -2.59 21.26 5.15
N ASP A 488 -1.27 21.25 4.97
CA ASP A 488 -0.33 21.86 5.91
C ASP A 488 0.93 22.32 5.18
N SER A 489 1.07 23.63 5.02
CA SER A 489 2.24 24.29 4.44
C SER A 489 3.31 24.65 5.47
N THR A 490 3.11 24.32 6.76
CA THR A 490 4.02 24.69 7.84
C THR A 490 5.37 23.99 7.66
N ILE A 491 6.44 24.77 7.54
CA ILE A 491 7.82 24.27 7.55
C ILE A 491 8.19 24.01 9.02
N PRO A 492 8.70 22.81 9.38
CA PRO A 492 9.11 22.54 10.75
C PRO A 492 10.36 23.32 11.13
N GLU A 493 10.47 23.66 12.42
CA GLU A 493 11.67 24.26 13.01
C GLU A 493 12.86 23.27 13.02
N ARG A 494 14.03 23.75 13.48
CA ARG A 494 15.27 22.96 13.52
C ARG A 494 15.11 21.68 14.37
N ALA A 495 15.50 20.54 13.81
CA ALA A 495 15.69 19.31 14.57
C ALA A 495 16.91 19.44 15.50
N GLN A 496 16.90 18.87 16.69
CA GLN A 496 18.07 18.80 17.58
C GLN A 496 18.70 17.42 17.49
N VAL A 497 20.04 17.35 17.37
CA VAL A 497 20.81 16.08 17.41
C VAL A 497 21.48 15.91 18.78
N ASP A 498 21.39 14.70 19.35
CA ASP A 498 22.07 14.37 20.62
C ASP A 498 23.60 14.56 20.50
N ARG A 499 24.12 15.55 21.22
CA ARG A 499 25.55 15.88 21.25
C ARG A 499 26.30 14.92 22.16
N ARG A 500 27.33 14.25 21.61
CA ARG A 500 28.22 13.35 22.37
C ARG A 500 29.58 14.00 22.61
N ASN A 501 30.12 13.81 23.82
CA ASN A 501 31.43 14.30 24.20
C ASN A 501 32.51 13.18 24.12
N GLY A 502 33.53 13.43 23.29
CA GLY A 502 34.70 12.56 23.13
C GLY A 502 34.49 11.37 22.18
N TRP A 503 35.59 10.65 21.94
CA TRP A 503 35.73 9.63 20.90
C TRP A 503 34.75 8.45 21.01
N LEU A 504 34.49 7.82 19.87
CA LEU A 504 33.98 6.44 19.74
C LEU A 504 35.16 5.49 19.59
N ASN A 505 35.15 4.35 20.30
CA ASN A 505 36.02 3.20 19.99
C ASN A 505 35.42 2.32 18.89
N ASP A 506 36.17 1.32 18.40
CA ASP A 506 35.73 0.36 17.37
C ASP A 506 34.41 -0.35 17.71
N ALA A 507 34.17 -0.70 18.98
CA ALA A 507 32.93 -1.37 19.37
C ALA A 507 31.70 -0.45 19.23
N GLU A 508 31.86 0.84 19.51
CA GLU A 508 30.82 1.85 19.34
C GLU A 508 30.67 2.30 17.88
N ALA A 509 31.77 2.48 17.15
CA ALA A 509 31.80 2.91 15.75
C ALA A 509 31.07 1.96 14.80
N ARG A 510 31.03 0.65 15.14
CA ARG A 510 30.28 -0.38 14.40
C ARG A 510 28.76 -0.19 14.46
N SER A 511 28.22 0.44 15.50
CA SER A 511 26.76 0.55 15.72
C SER A 511 26.42 1.71 16.69
N TYR A 512 26.81 2.94 16.36
CA TYR A 512 26.51 4.10 17.18
C TYR A 512 25.04 4.51 17.05
N ARG A 513 24.38 4.78 18.19
CA ARG A 513 22.99 5.27 18.24
C ARG A 513 22.94 6.69 18.77
N SER A 514 22.27 7.57 18.03
CA SER A 514 22.02 8.97 18.39
C SER A 514 20.52 9.25 18.30
N THR A 515 20.01 10.17 19.11
CA THR A 515 18.62 10.63 19.05
C THR A 515 18.54 11.92 18.26
N VAL A 516 17.46 12.07 17.49
CA VAL A 516 17.07 13.31 16.81
C VAL A 516 15.62 13.62 17.19
N ARG A 517 15.35 14.86 17.58
CA ARG A 517 14.07 15.28 18.17
C ARG A 517 13.74 16.75 17.86
N MET A 518 12.50 17.18 18.10
CA MET A 518 12.08 18.58 17.94
C MET A 518 11.35 19.02 19.21
N GLU A 519 12.06 19.71 20.12
CA GLU A 519 11.53 20.14 21.42
C GLU A 519 10.37 21.14 21.27
N LEU A 520 9.15 20.67 21.50
CA LEU A 520 7.94 21.46 21.32
C LEU A 520 7.75 22.59 22.36
N GLU A 521 8.39 22.50 23.52
CA GLU A 521 8.30 23.52 24.58
C GLU A 521 8.98 24.84 24.19
N ARG A 522 9.86 24.82 23.19
CA ARG A 522 10.48 26.03 22.59
C ARG A 522 9.82 26.43 21.27
N SER A 523 8.87 25.63 20.78
CA SER A 523 8.40 25.66 19.40
C SER A 523 7.11 26.45 19.24
N THR A 524 7.09 27.36 18.27
CA THR A 524 5.92 28.19 17.96
C THR A 524 5.21 27.73 16.68
N ALA A 525 5.93 27.07 15.77
CA ALA A 525 5.46 26.64 14.46
C ALA A 525 5.31 25.11 14.32
N ALA A 526 4.78 24.44 15.36
CA ALA A 526 4.50 23.01 15.31
C ALA A 526 3.51 22.66 14.18
N PRO A 527 3.90 21.89 13.13
CA PRO A 527 3.05 21.65 11.97
C PRO A 527 1.74 20.93 12.33
N ALA A 528 0.63 21.30 11.68
CA ALA A 528 -0.67 20.65 11.88
C ALA A 528 -0.65 19.16 11.48
N SER A 529 0.23 18.80 10.55
CA SER A 529 0.53 17.44 10.12
C SER A 529 1.46 16.67 11.06
N GLY A 530 1.99 17.31 12.10
CA GLY A 530 3.03 16.79 12.97
C GLY A 530 4.38 16.64 12.26
N ILE A 531 5.31 15.93 12.90
CA ILE A 531 6.60 15.54 12.30
C ILE A 531 6.51 14.09 11.87
N ALA A 532 6.80 13.80 10.60
CA ALA A 532 6.87 12.43 10.09
C ALA A 532 8.18 11.75 10.49
N GLY A 533 9.26 12.52 10.57
CA GLY A 533 10.60 12.04 10.85
C GLY A 533 11.64 13.06 10.44
N TYR A 534 12.84 12.57 10.18
CA TYR A 534 14.03 13.36 9.93
C TYR A 534 14.78 12.81 8.71
N SER A 535 15.34 13.71 7.89
CA SER A 535 16.46 13.34 7.03
C SER A 535 17.75 13.49 7.82
N VAL A 536 18.67 12.54 7.64
CA VAL A 536 19.89 12.43 8.44
C VAL A 536 21.05 11.99 7.55
N ALA A 537 22.15 12.73 7.60
CA ALA A 537 23.32 12.50 6.78
C ALA A 537 24.62 12.62 7.59
N LEU A 538 25.68 12.00 7.07
CA LEU A 538 27.05 12.12 7.58
C LEU A 538 27.88 12.90 6.54
N ASP A 539 28.62 13.91 7.00
CA ASP A 539 29.59 14.71 6.22
C ASP A 539 29.03 15.43 4.97
N ARG A 540 27.69 15.48 4.84
CA ARG A 540 26.93 16.18 3.79
C ARG A 540 25.63 16.69 4.38
N ASP A 541 24.97 17.61 3.68
CA ASP A 541 23.62 18.03 4.09
C ASP A 541 22.56 16.93 3.84
N PRO A 542 21.60 16.77 4.78
CA PRO A 542 20.44 15.89 4.64
C PRO A 542 19.47 16.40 3.56
N ASP A 543 18.78 15.49 2.87
CA ASP A 543 17.87 15.82 1.76
C ASP A 543 16.40 15.97 2.23
N ASP A 544 15.47 16.12 1.28
CA ASP A 544 14.05 16.38 1.56
C ASP A 544 13.25 15.08 1.86
N THR A 545 13.92 13.94 2.08
CA THR A 545 13.27 12.62 2.28
C THR A 545 13.46 12.04 3.68
N VAL A 546 12.48 11.28 4.19
CA VAL A 546 12.51 10.75 5.56
C VAL A 546 13.39 9.50 5.64
N ASP A 547 14.62 9.66 6.13
CA ASP A 547 15.53 8.57 6.47
C ASP A 547 15.08 7.81 7.72
N VAL A 548 14.67 8.54 8.77
CA VAL A 548 14.27 7.97 10.06
C VAL A 548 12.91 8.54 10.50
N TRP A 549 11.94 7.67 10.74
CA TRP A 549 10.58 8.05 11.15
C TRP A 549 10.52 8.43 12.63
N SER A 550 9.69 9.42 12.96
CA SER A 550 9.41 9.83 14.34
C SER A 550 8.49 8.83 15.04
N ASP A 551 8.57 8.79 16.38
CA ASP A 551 7.61 8.12 17.27
C ASP A 551 6.18 8.69 17.16
N GLY A 552 6.01 9.87 16.54
CA GLY A 552 4.74 10.56 16.37
C GLY A 552 4.16 11.15 17.66
N ARG A 553 4.93 11.18 18.75
CA ARG A 553 4.44 11.56 20.08
C ARG A 553 4.74 13.02 20.37
N ARG A 554 3.68 13.82 20.36
CA ARG A 554 3.72 15.24 20.75
C ARG A 554 4.15 15.46 22.22
N ALA A 555 4.08 14.44 23.07
CA ALA A 555 4.49 14.51 24.47
C ALA A 555 6.00 14.30 24.72
N SER A 556 6.75 13.73 23.77
CA SER A 556 8.21 13.51 23.85
C SER A 556 9.01 14.41 22.89
N GLY A 557 8.36 15.34 22.18
CA GLY A 557 9.03 16.19 21.19
C GLY A 557 9.37 15.46 19.90
N TYR A 558 8.49 14.56 19.42
CA TYR A 558 8.62 13.86 18.14
C TYR A 558 9.99 13.16 17.97
N GLU A 559 10.30 12.22 18.86
CA GLU A 559 11.62 11.60 18.95
C GLU A 559 11.87 10.58 17.83
N ALA A 560 13.12 10.42 17.39
CA ALA A 560 13.59 9.38 16.49
C ALA A 560 15.01 8.94 16.87
N HIS A 561 15.38 7.67 16.61
CA HIS A 561 16.74 7.19 16.85
C HIS A 561 17.44 6.80 15.54
N VAL A 562 18.56 7.44 15.28
CA VAL A 562 19.48 7.13 14.20
C VAL A 562 20.42 6.02 14.67
N THR A 563 20.68 5.02 13.82
CA THR A 563 21.77 4.06 14.05
C THR A 563 22.76 4.17 12.89
N LEU A 564 23.98 4.62 13.19
CA LEU A 564 25.09 4.68 12.26
C LEU A 564 25.93 3.41 12.42
N ALA A 565 26.24 2.73 11.33
CA ALA A 565 26.97 1.47 11.33
C ALA A 565 28.27 1.58 10.54
N GLU A 566 29.32 0.93 11.03
CA GLU A 566 30.67 0.93 10.45
C GLU A 566 31.20 2.33 10.10
N LEU A 567 31.14 3.26 11.06
CA LEU A 567 31.81 4.56 10.95
C LEU A 567 33.32 4.37 10.70
N SER A 568 33.90 5.18 9.82
CA SER A 568 35.34 5.25 9.58
C SER A 568 36.07 5.99 10.70
N GLU A 569 37.40 5.85 10.74
CA GLU A 569 38.26 6.64 11.63
C GLU A 569 38.36 8.10 11.17
N GLY A 570 38.50 9.03 12.12
CA GLY A 570 38.62 10.46 11.88
C GLY A 570 37.56 11.28 12.60
N VAL A 571 37.17 12.41 12.01
CA VAL A 571 36.17 13.32 12.56
C VAL A 571 35.05 13.47 11.55
N HIS A 572 33.86 13.03 11.94
CA HIS A 572 32.65 13.05 11.14
C HIS A 572 31.64 14.08 11.68
N GLU A 573 30.71 14.52 10.83
CA GLU A 573 29.63 15.42 11.22
C GLU A 573 28.26 14.81 10.91
N LEU A 574 27.51 14.47 11.96
CA LEU A 574 26.14 13.98 11.87
C LEU A 574 25.19 15.18 11.76
N ARG A 575 24.60 15.37 10.58
CA ARG A 575 23.68 16.46 10.23
C ARG A 575 22.24 15.96 10.10
N ALA A 576 21.27 16.68 10.65
CA ALA A 576 19.86 16.29 10.57
C ALA A 576 18.90 17.48 10.41
N ARG A 577 17.73 17.22 9.79
CA ARG A 577 16.61 18.18 9.74
C ARG A 577 15.24 17.51 9.80
N ALA A 578 14.27 18.22 10.35
CA ALA A 578 12.89 17.75 10.53
C ALA A 578 12.10 17.78 9.21
N ILE A 579 11.17 16.83 9.06
CA ILE A 579 10.23 16.76 7.94
C ILE A 579 8.80 16.58 8.48
N SER A 580 7.90 17.48 8.09
CA SER A 580 6.49 17.46 8.51
C SER A 580 5.71 16.28 7.93
N GLY A 581 4.55 15.96 8.50
CA GLY A 581 3.61 14.98 7.94
C GLY A 581 3.12 15.30 6.53
N SER A 582 3.19 16.57 6.11
CA SER A 582 2.88 17.04 4.75
C SER A 582 4.04 16.96 3.74
N GLY A 583 5.25 16.61 4.19
CA GLY A 583 6.46 16.59 3.35
C GLY A 583 7.14 17.95 3.20
N ALA A 584 6.98 18.87 4.16
CA ALA A 584 7.80 20.07 4.24
C ALA A 584 9.04 19.76 5.09
N ALA A 585 10.22 19.79 4.47
CA ALA A 585 11.49 19.70 5.17
C ALA A 585 11.90 21.06 5.75
N SER A 586 12.55 21.08 6.91
CA SER A 586 13.10 22.31 7.49
C SER A 586 14.18 22.91 6.58
N SER A 587 14.30 24.24 6.62
CA SER A 587 15.45 24.97 6.08
C SER A 587 16.61 25.05 7.08
N GLU A 588 16.38 24.70 8.35
CA GLU A 588 17.43 24.65 9.36
C GLU A 588 17.91 23.21 9.61
N ILE A 589 19.24 23.06 9.63
CA ILE A 589 19.95 21.82 9.93
C ILE A 589 20.67 22.01 11.27
N ASP A 590 20.60 21.02 12.15
CA ASP A 590 21.51 20.91 13.30
C ASP A 590 22.57 19.85 13.04
N ALA A 591 23.71 20.00 13.70
CA ALA A 591 24.87 19.16 13.46
C ALA A 591 25.57 18.81 14.78
N THR A 592 26.16 17.61 14.83
CA THR A 592 27.07 17.24 15.93
C THR A 592 28.28 16.48 15.41
N THR A 593 29.42 16.74 16.02
CA THR A 593 30.70 16.13 15.66
C THR A 593 30.86 14.76 16.32
N LEU A 594 31.16 13.74 15.51
CA LEU A 594 31.48 12.39 15.96
C LEU A 594 32.96 12.12 15.68
N ALA A 595 33.79 12.16 16.72
CA ALA A 595 35.19 11.77 16.64
C ALA A 595 35.30 10.24 16.81
N VAL A 596 35.99 9.56 15.89
CA VAL A 596 36.01 8.09 15.80
C VAL A 596 37.45 7.58 15.69
N ASP A 597 37.80 6.64 16.56
CA ASP A 597 39.09 5.96 16.58
C ASP A 597 38.85 4.46 16.73
N ARG A 598 39.38 3.63 15.84
CA ARG A 598 39.12 2.18 15.80
C ARG A 598 40.39 1.36 15.99
N THR A 599 41.53 2.01 16.13
CA THR A 599 42.83 1.36 16.23
C THR A 599 43.21 1.16 17.69
N PRO A 600 43.46 -0.08 18.15
CA PRO A 600 44.02 -0.30 19.49
C PRO A 600 45.53 0.01 19.51
N PRO A 601 46.05 0.57 20.62
CA PRO A 601 47.42 1.08 20.67
C PRO A 601 48.48 -0.02 20.54
N ALA A 602 49.55 0.26 19.79
CA ALA A 602 50.63 -0.68 19.53
C ALA A 602 51.50 -0.94 20.78
N LEU A 603 51.57 -2.19 21.23
CA LEU A 603 52.30 -2.61 22.43
C LEU A 603 53.74 -3.06 22.13
N GLN A 604 54.69 -2.51 22.88
CA GLN A 604 56.10 -2.92 22.93
C GLN A 604 56.45 -3.37 24.36
N LEU A 605 57.13 -4.52 24.49
CA LEU A 605 57.59 -5.09 25.76
C LEU A 605 59.12 -5.09 25.82
N GLU A 606 59.67 -4.48 26.88
CA GLU A 606 61.08 -4.57 27.25
C GLU A 606 61.20 -5.45 28.51
N ALA A 607 61.70 -6.68 28.32
CA ALA A 607 61.83 -7.69 29.36
C ALA A 607 63.05 -8.59 29.10
N PRO A 608 63.58 -9.28 30.14
CA PRO A 608 64.57 -10.33 29.95
C PRO A 608 64.07 -11.47 29.06
N PRO A 609 64.97 -12.27 28.42
CA PRO A 609 64.58 -13.40 27.58
C PRO A 609 63.64 -14.38 28.29
N ALA A 610 62.47 -14.60 27.70
CA ALA A 610 61.38 -15.36 28.32
C ALA A 610 61.81 -16.79 28.67
N GLY A 611 61.53 -17.22 29.91
CA GLY A 611 61.89 -18.55 30.40
C GLY A 611 63.37 -18.75 30.77
N VAL A 612 64.21 -17.70 30.75
CA VAL A 612 65.57 -17.75 31.31
C VAL A 612 65.54 -17.29 32.78
N TRP A 613 66.15 -18.07 33.67
CA TRP A 613 66.30 -17.71 35.08
C TRP A 613 67.18 -16.48 35.28
N GLN A 614 66.71 -15.55 36.11
CA GLN A 614 67.41 -14.32 36.49
C GLN A 614 67.79 -14.41 37.96
N ARG A 615 69.05 -14.10 38.27
CA ARG A 615 69.62 -14.17 39.63
C ARG A 615 69.39 -12.93 40.50
N ASP A 616 68.81 -11.90 39.91
CA ASP A 616 68.54 -10.59 40.49
C ASP A 616 67.09 -10.20 40.16
N GLY A 617 66.54 -9.21 40.88
CA GLY A 617 65.23 -8.64 40.53
C GLY A 617 65.29 -7.88 39.21
N VAL A 618 64.25 -8.00 38.38
CA VAL A 618 64.24 -7.39 37.03
C VAL A 618 63.13 -6.36 36.88
N ARG A 619 63.42 -5.30 36.14
CA ARG A 619 62.42 -4.32 35.70
C ARG A 619 61.92 -4.71 34.32
N VAL A 620 60.60 -4.71 34.15
CA VAL A 620 59.91 -4.95 32.88
C VAL A 620 59.14 -3.69 32.53
N THR A 621 59.37 -3.15 31.33
CA THR A 621 58.67 -1.96 30.82
C THR A 621 57.74 -2.37 29.69
N VAL A 622 56.52 -1.84 29.70
CA VAL A 622 55.58 -1.91 28.58
C VAL A 622 55.30 -0.49 28.13
N THR A 623 55.50 -0.23 26.84
CA THR A 623 55.19 1.04 26.17
C THR A 623 54.10 0.78 25.15
N ALA A 624 53.06 1.62 25.18
CA ALA A 624 51.97 1.64 24.22
C ALA A 624 52.08 2.90 23.37
N ARG A 625 51.92 2.77 22.05
CA ARG A 625 52.03 3.86 21.07
C ARG A 625 50.75 3.99 20.26
N ASP A 626 50.32 5.22 19.98
CA ASP A 626 49.02 5.49 19.37
C ASP A 626 49.00 6.73 18.46
N GLN A 627 47.94 6.89 17.67
CA GLN A 627 47.80 8.01 16.73
C GLN A 627 47.51 9.33 17.46
N ALA A 628 48.53 10.16 17.62
CA ALA A 628 48.43 11.50 18.21
C ALA A 628 47.46 12.49 17.50
N HIS A 629 46.87 12.11 16.36
CA HIS A 629 45.83 12.86 15.64
C HIS A 629 44.43 12.23 15.75
N LEU A 630 44.31 11.07 16.39
CA LEU A 630 43.04 10.44 16.78
C LEU A 630 42.88 10.57 18.31
N SER A 631 42.50 9.50 19.02
CA SER A 631 42.25 9.57 20.46
C SER A 631 43.54 9.65 21.29
N GLY A 632 44.55 8.86 20.94
CA GLY A 632 45.88 8.93 21.52
C GLY A 632 45.97 8.39 22.96
N MET A 633 47.17 8.54 23.54
CA MET A 633 47.50 8.05 24.89
C MET A 633 47.41 9.13 25.99
N LEU A 634 46.63 10.20 25.82
CA LEU A 634 46.51 11.23 26.86
C LEU A 634 45.79 10.71 28.12
N PRO A 635 46.17 11.19 29.33
CA PRO A 635 45.51 10.79 30.57
C PRO A 635 44.06 11.31 30.66
N ALA A 636 43.30 10.75 31.60
CA ALA A 636 41.95 11.17 31.94
C ALA A 636 41.80 12.70 32.07
N ARG A 637 40.87 13.30 31.31
CA ARG A 637 40.47 14.71 31.48
C ARG A 637 39.34 14.92 32.51
N SER A 638 38.78 13.83 33.04
CA SER A 638 37.68 13.83 34.00
C SER A 638 37.65 12.47 34.72
N GLU A 639 37.21 12.45 35.98
CA GLU A 639 37.17 11.28 36.86
C GLU A 639 36.30 10.11 36.32
N THR A 640 35.47 10.36 35.30
CA THR A 640 34.52 9.38 34.73
C THR A 640 35.02 8.64 33.48
N LYS A 641 36.22 8.96 32.96
CA LYS A 641 36.87 8.22 31.85
C LYS A 641 38.36 8.05 32.13
N ASP A 642 38.83 6.81 32.19
CA ASP A 642 40.21 6.43 32.49
C ASP A 642 41.29 7.05 31.56
N GLY A 643 40.91 7.49 30.36
CA GLY A 643 41.85 7.99 29.34
C GLY A 643 42.77 6.90 28.81
N GLY A 644 43.88 7.31 28.18
CA GLY A 644 44.91 6.41 27.69
C GLY A 644 45.85 5.94 28.80
N PHE A 645 46.02 4.62 28.95
CA PHE A 645 46.88 4.03 29.99
C PHE A 645 47.43 2.65 29.62
N VAL A 646 48.52 2.26 30.29
CA VAL A 646 49.09 0.90 30.27
C VAL A 646 48.80 0.22 31.60
N ARG A 647 48.47 -1.08 31.57
CA ARG A 647 48.34 -1.93 32.76
C ARG A 647 49.23 -3.17 32.64
N ILE A 648 50.05 -3.41 33.66
CA ILE A 648 50.91 -4.61 33.79
C ILE A 648 50.49 -5.36 35.05
N SER A 649 50.41 -6.69 34.97
CA SER A 649 50.03 -7.54 36.10
C SER A 649 50.74 -8.89 36.11
N THR A 650 50.99 -9.40 37.31
CA THR A 650 51.30 -10.80 37.61
C THR A 650 50.23 -11.35 38.57
N ARG A 651 50.44 -12.54 39.14
CA ARG A 651 49.58 -13.09 40.20
C ARG A 651 49.67 -12.31 41.52
N THR A 652 50.74 -11.56 41.75
CA THR A 652 51.11 -11.00 43.06
C THR A 652 51.37 -9.49 43.05
N ALA A 653 51.52 -8.87 41.88
CA ALA A 653 51.69 -7.43 41.72
C ALA A 653 50.95 -6.92 40.49
N ALA A 654 50.42 -5.71 40.55
CA ALA A 654 49.82 -5.03 39.40
C ALA A 654 50.15 -3.54 39.44
N ARG A 655 50.30 -2.93 38.27
CA ARG A 655 50.54 -1.49 38.10
C ARG A 655 49.75 -0.97 36.91
N ARG A 656 49.05 0.16 37.12
CA ARG A 656 48.48 1.00 36.06
C ARG A 656 49.36 2.24 35.94
N CYS A 657 49.62 2.70 34.73
CA CYS A 657 50.29 3.96 34.45
C CYS A 657 49.54 4.70 33.33
N ASP A 658 48.94 5.83 33.68
CA ASP A 658 48.37 6.77 32.72
C ASP A 658 49.44 7.32 31.78
N GLY A 659 49.05 7.61 30.54
CA GLY A 659 49.96 8.20 29.56
C GLY A 659 50.34 9.65 29.89
N ARG A 660 51.41 10.10 29.24
CA ARG A 660 52.02 11.43 29.47
C ARG A 660 52.11 12.28 28.20
N SER A 661 51.72 11.72 27.06
CA SER A 661 51.74 12.37 25.77
C SER A 661 50.61 11.83 24.89
N PRO A 662 50.22 12.53 23.81
CA PRO A 662 49.25 11.98 22.85
C PRO A 662 49.74 10.72 22.11
N ALA A 663 51.05 10.54 21.96
CA ALA A 663 51.64 9.48 21.15
C ALA A 663 52.05 8.22 21.92
N GLU A 664 52.29 8.32 23.23
CA GLU A 664 52.73 7.18 24.06
C GLU A 664 52.34 7.26 25.54
N ALA A 665 52.11 6.07 26.10
CA ALA A 665 52.09 5.77 27.53
C ALA A 665 53.12 4.66 27.83
N SER A 666 53.78 4.72 28.98
CA SER A 666 54.75 3.69 29.39
C SER A 666 54.63 3.37 30.88
N CYS A 667 54.83 2.10 31.22
CA CYS A 667 54.72 1.60 32.59
C CYS A 667 55.83 0.60 32.88
N THR A 668 56.44 0.69 34.06
CA THR A 668 57.49 -0.25 34.50
C THR A 668 57.05 -0.97 35.77
N LEU A 669 57.15 -2.30 35.77
CA LEU A 669 56.94 -3.16 36.94
C LEU A 669 58.26 -3.83 37.32
N GLU A 670 58.60 -3.84 38.60
CA GLU A 670 59.72 -4.60 39.13
C GLU A 670 59.26 -5.97 39.64
N ILE A 671 60.03 -7.01 39.33
CA ILE A 671 59.74 -8.40 39.68
C ILE A 671 60.98 -8.95 40.40
N ALA A 672 60.91 -8.99 41.73
CA ALA A 672 62.01 -9.40 42.59
C ALA A 672 61.68 -10.61 43.49
N ALA A 673 60.42 -11.05 43.59
CA ALA A 673 60.09 -12.27 44.32
C ALA A 673 60.56 -13.51 43.54
N ASP A 674 61.08 -14.53 44.21
CA ASP A 674 61.55 -15.76 43.56
C ASP A 674 60.38 -16.59 42.99
N GLY A 675 60.66 -17.41 41.98
CA GLY A 675 59.69 -18.28 41.30
C GLY A 675 59.32 -17.86 39.88
N ARG A 676 58.24 -18.45 39.37
CA ARG A 676 57.73 -18.28 38.00
C ARG A 676 56.62 -17.23 37.96
N HIS A 677 56.91 -16.10 37.32
CA HIS A 677 55.95 -15.02 37.10
C HIS A 677 55.40 -15.09 35.68
N VAL A 678 54.07 -15.06 35.56
CA VAL A 678 53.37 -14.88 34.29
C VAL A 678 52.89 -13.44 34.24
N LEU A 679 53.38 -12.70 33.26
CA LEU A 679 53.00 -11.31 32.98
C LEU A 679 51.83 -11.27 32.01
N ALA A 680 50.76 -10.60 32.41
CA ALA A 680 49.70 -10.13 31.53
C ALA A 680 49.75 -8.61 31.47
N PHE A 681 49.80 -8.04 30.27
CA PHE A 681 49.85 -6.60 30.04
C PHE A 681 48.93 -6.20 28.89
N GLU A 682 48.41 -4.98 28.99
CA GLU A 682 47.44 -4.41 28.07
C GLU A 682 47.54 -2.87 28.09
N ALA A 683 46.96 -2.24 27.09
CA ALA A 683 46.78 -0.79 27.06
C ALA A 683 45.41 -0.42 26.48
N PHE A 684 44.98 0.78 26.82
CA PHE A 684 43.80 1.44 26.28
C PHE A 684 44.21 2.83 25.80
N ASP A 685 43.65 3.28 24.69
CA ASP A 685 43.71 4.67 24.22
C ASP A 685 42.62 5.53 24.92
N VAL A 686 42.45 6.79 24.50
CA VAL A 686 41.41 7.69 25.03
C VAL A 686 39.99 7.32 24.54
N ALA A 687 39.84 6.56 23.46
CA ALA A 687 38.55 6.05 22.99
C ALA A 687 38.05 4.82 23.76
N GLY A 688 38.98 4.03 24.33
CA GLY A 688 38.74 2.74 24.96
C GLY A 688 39.09 1.52 24.11
N ASN A 689 39.78 1.67 22.96
CA ASN A 689 40.27 0.54 22.17
C ASN A 689 41.36 -0.21 22.96
N ARG A 690 41.17 -1.53 23.15
CA ARG A 690 42.00 -2.34 24.04
C ARG A 690 43.01 -3.19 23.28
N ALA A 691 44.30 -2.91 23.48
CA ALA A 691 45.39 -3.76 23.06
C ALA A 691 45.79 -4.75 24.18
N VAL A 692 46.06 -6.00 23.85
CA VAL A 692 46.47 -7.04 24.82
C VAL A 692 47.74 -7.73 24.36
N GLY A 693 48.75 -7.76 25.22
CA GLY A 693 50.05 -8.38 24.94
C GLY A 693 50.07 -9.90 25.17
N PRO A 694 51.01 -10.63 24.53
CA PRO A 694 51.20 -12.05 24.76
C PRO A 694 51.72 -12.32 26.18
N ALA A 695 51.16 -13.32 26.84
CA ALA A 695 51.53 -13.68 28.21
C ALA A 695 53.00 -14.12 28.29
N THR A 696 53.83 -13.32 28.95
CA THR A 696 55.29 -13.51 28.99
C THR A 696 55.72 -14.12 30.32
N VAL A 697 56.72 -15.00 30.31
CA VAL A 697 57.21 -15.71 31.50
C VAL A 697 58.56 -15.17 31.93
N VAL A 698 58.61 -14.57 33.12
CA VAL A 698 59.83 -14.18 33.82
C VAL A 698 60.08 -15.17 34.95
N LEU A 699 61.33 -15.64 35.06
CA LEU A 699 61.76 -16.60 36.07
C LEU A 699 62.82 -15.92 36.95
N ILE A 700 62.54 -15.73 38.24
CA ILE A 700 63.45 -15.11 39.20
C ILE A 700 63.88 -16.17 40.21
N ASP A 701 65.17 -16.22 40.53
CA ASP A 701 65.66 -17.01 41.66
C ASP A 701 66.92 -16.35 42.22
N ARG A 702 66.78 -15.68 43.36
CA ARG A 702 67.87 -15.00 44.07
C ARG A 702 68.36 -15.81 45.27
N THR A 703 67.81 -16.99 45.52
CA THR A 703 68.08 -17.79 46.72
C THR A 703 69.24 -18.76 46.44
N PRO A 704 70.39 -18.65 47.13
CA PRO A 704 71.52 -19.56 46.89
C PRO A 704 71.19 -21.02 47.29
N PRO A 705 71.74 -22.02 46.57
CA PRO A 705 71.45 -23.42 46.82
C PRO A 705 71.93 -23.87 48.20
N SER A 706 71.05 -24.54 48.95
CA SER A 706 71.33 -25.07 50.29
C SER A 706 71.93 -26.48 50.24
N GLY A 707 72.57 -26.96 51.31
CA GLY A 707 73.07 -28.34 51.36
C GLY A 707 73.98 -28.67 52.54
N TRP A 708 74.54 -29.88 52.52
CA TRP A 708 75.52 -30.37 53.49
C TRP A 708 76.51 -31.36 52.86
N ILE A 709 77.70 -31.46 53.45
CA ILE A 709 78.64 -32.55 53.16
C ILE A 709 78.29 -33.73 54.08
N GLU A 710 78.23 -34.95 53.54
CA GLU A 710 78.05 -36.18 54.32
C GLU A 710 79.38 -36.57 54.97
N ARG A 711 79.35 -37.08 56.21
CA ARG A 711 80.58 -37.53 56.89
C ARG A 711 81.16 -38.73 56.13
N PRO A 712 82.45 -38.73 55.75
CA PRO A 712 83.07 -39.88 55.09
C PRO A 712 82.95 -41.15 55.94
N VAL A 713 82.68 -42.28 55.29
CA VAL A 713 82.58 -43.57 55.96
C VAL A 713 83.98 -44.11 56.26
N PRO A 714 84.26 -44.69 57.46
CA PRO A 714 85.59 -45.20 57.81
C PRO A 714 86.17 -46.24 56.84
N SER A 715 85.32 -46.91 56.05
CA SER A 715 85.69 -47.92 55.05
C SER A 715 86.09 -47.36 53.67
N ASP A 716 85.76 -46.10 53.36
CA ASP A 716 86.29 -45.36 52.20
C ASP A 716 86.40 -43.87 52.58
N PRO A 717 87.39 -43.49 53.43
CA PRO A 717 87.54 -42.12 53.90
C PRO A 717 87.95 -41.14 52.79
N THR A 718 88.40 -41.66 51.64
CA THR A 718 88.71 -40.84 50.45
C THR A 718 87.45 -40.28 49.79
N ARG A 719 86.31 -40.96 49.96
CA ARG A 719 85.08 -40.65 49.23
C ARG A 719 84.25 -39.61 49.97
N LEU A 720 84.23 -38.41 49.38
CA LEU A 720 83.38 -37.32 49.79
C LEU A 720 82.03 -37.43 49.08
N LEU A 721 80.95 -37.22 49.83
CA LEU A 721 79.58 -37.15 49.32
C LEU A 721 78.92 -35.88 49.85
N ALA A 722 78.04 -35.26 49.06
CA ALA A 722 77.25 -34.13 49.50
C ALA A 722 75.84 -34.15 48.90
N ALA A 723 74.90 -33.61 49.67
CA ALA A 723 73.54 -33.31 49.23
C ALA A 723 73.37 -31.80 49.10
N VAL A 724 72.81 -31.36 47.98
CA VAL A 724 72.54 -29.96 47.64
C VAL A 724 71.12 -29.88 47.12
N ASN A 725 70.34 -28.94 47.65
CA ASN A 725 68.98 -28.67 47.22
C ASN A 725 68.81 -27.17 46.96
N ASP A 726 68.30 -26.86 45.77
CA ASP A 726 67.54 -25.64 45.52
C ASP A 726 66.10 -26.02 45.14
N ALA A 727 65.15 -25.17 45.52
CA ALA A 727 63.72 -25.37 45.36
C ALA A 727 63.10 -24.54 44.20
N VAL A 728 63.86 -23.66 43.55
CA VAL A 728 63.34 -22.66 42.61
C VAL A 728 63.89 -22.88 41.20
N SER A 729 65.16 -22.55 40.91
CA SER A 729 65.79 -22.80 39.60
C SER A 729 66.43 -24.20 39.49
N GLY A 730 66.75 -24.81 40.62
CA GLY A 730 67.34 -26.13 40.76
C GLY A 730 68.87 -26.13 40.69
N VAL A 731 69.50 -27.17 41.25
CA VAL A 731 70.98 -27.24 41.33
C VAL A 731 71.59 -27.58 39.97
N ALA A 732 72.29 -26.64 39.34
CA ALA A 732 73.05 -26.87 38.11
C ALA A 732 74.29 -27.73 38.38
N ALA A 733 75.19 -27.24 39.24
CA ALA A 733 76.51 -27.82 39.50
C ALA A 733 76.91 -27.69 40.98
N ALA A 734 77.95 -28.45 41.38
CA ALA A 734 78.68 -28.20 42.61
C ALA A 734 80.12 -28.70 42.45
N ARG A 735 81.06 -28.08 43.16
CA ARG A 735 82.48 -28.44 43.18
C ARG A 735 82.97 -28.54 44.62
N PHE A 736 83.52 -29.70 44.99
CA PHE A 736 84.30 -29.82 46.21
C PHE A 736 85.64 -29.10 46.05
N GLU A 737 86.07 -28.43 47.10
CA GLU A 737 87.39 -27.82 47.23
C GLU A 737 87.96 -28.17 48.60
N PHE A 738 89.28 -28.20 48.70
CA PHE A 738 89.99 -28.56 49.91
C PHE A 738 91.25 -27.70 50.10
N ARG A 739 91.72 -27.56 51.34
CA ARG A 739 92.98 -26.90 51.69
C ARG A 739 93.55 -27.50 52.98
N ALA A 740 94.85 -27.39 53.22
CA ALA A 740 95.40 -27.85 54.50
C ALA A 740 94.84 -26.98 55.64
N LEU A 741 94.66 -27.57 56.82
CA LEU A 741 94.09 -26.86 57.98
C LEU A 741 95.02 -25.71 58.42
N GLY A 742 94.67 -24.48 58.05
CA GLY A 742 95.46 -23.26 58.31
C GLY A 742 95.95 -22.54 57.06
N GLU A 743 95.90 -23.15 55.88
CA GLU A 743 96.17 -22.47 54.60
C GLU A 743 95.02 -21.53 54.20
N SER A 744 95.32 -20.51 53.39
CA SER A 744 94.32 -19.70 52.70
C SER A 744 93.70 -20.44 51.50
N ASP A 745 94.52 -21.15 50.73
CA ASP A 745 94.27 -21.40 49.31
C ASP A 745 93.46 -22.67 49.04
N TRP A 746 92.24 -22.48 48.54
CA TRP A 746 91.31 -23.55 48.19
C TRP A 746 91.65 -24.19 46.83
N ARG A 747 91.90 -25.50 46.85
CA ARG A 747 92.28 -26.31 45.69
C ARG A 747 91.06 -27.16 45.26
N PRO A 748 90.70 -27.22 43.97
CA PRO A 748 89.50 -27.94 43.54
C PRO A 748 89.69 -29.46 43.49
N LEU A 749 88.67 -30.23 43.87
CA LEU A 749 88.58 -31.67 43.64
C LEU A 749 87.74 -31.99 42.41
N ALA A 750 88.14 -33.05 41.70
CA ALA A 750 87.33 -33.65 40.63
C ALA A 750 86.00 -34.14 41.20
N THR A 751 84.93 -33.41 40.90
CA THR A 751 83.59 -33.59 41.47
C THR A 751 82.62 -34.09 40.41
N GLU A 752 81.91 -35.18 40.71
CA GLU A 752 80.91 -35.78 39.83
C GLU A 752 79.51 -35.66 40.42
N LYS A 753 78.53 -35.25 39.59
CA LYS A 753 77.10 -35.29 39.92
C LYS A 753 76.57 -36.71 39.73
N VAL A 754 76.32 -37.40 40.84
CA VAL A 754 75.89 -38.81 40.89
C VAL A 754 74.36 -38.97 40.77
N ALA A 755 73.60 -37.99 41.26
CA ALA A 755 72.15 -37.95 41.11
C ALA A 755 71.65 -36.48 41.11
N ALA A 756 70.33 -36.29 40.99
CA ALA A 756 69.73 -34.99 41.28
C ALA A 756 70.08 -34.57 42.73
N GLY A 757 70.60 -33.36 42.89
CA GLY A 757 71.03 -32.84 44.20
C GLY A 757 72.15 -33.61 44.91
N ARG A 758 72.85 -34.57 44.27
CA ARG A 758 73.94 -35.32 44.94
C ARG A 758 75.22 -35.34 44.12
N PHE A 759 76.33 -35.08 44.82
CA PHE A 759 77.67 -34.95 44.26
C PHE A 759 78.65 -35.83 45.05
N GLN A 760 79.64 -36.39 44.35
CA GLN A 760 80.76 -37.11 44.95
C GLN A 760 82.09 -36.52 44.49
N ALA A 761 83.11 -36.61 45.34
CA ALA A 761 84.50 -36.42 44.96
C ALA A 761 85.36 -37.49 45.64
N ARG A 762 86.60 -37.65 45.17
CA ARG A 762 87.63 -38.39 45.90
C ARG A 762 88.79 -37.49 46.27
N LEU A 763 89.05 -37.39 47.57
CA LEU A 763 90.27 -36.83 48.11
C LEU A 763 91.40 -37.83 47.79
N ARG A 764 92.35 -37.44 46.95
CA ARG A 764 93.48 -38.30 46.55
C ARG A 764 94.56 -38.26 47.62
N ASP A 765 94.30 -38.94 48.73
CA ASP A 765 95.23 -39.22 49.83
C ASP A 765 96.66 -39.52 49.34
N GLU A 766 96.82 -40.39 48.35
CA GLU A 766 98.12 -40.73 47.73
C GLU A 766 98.95 -39.52 47.21
N THR A 767 98.31 -38.38 46.91
CA THR A 767 98.94 -37.17 46.35
C THR A 767 99.02 -36.01 47.32
N LEU A 768 98.55 -36.20 48.55
CA LEU A 768 98.51 -35.17 49.58
C LEU A 768 99.52 -35.49 50.69
N ALA A 769 99.97 -34.45 51.37
CA ALA A 769 100.78 -34.64 52.57
C ALA A 769 99.92 -35.28 53.67
N PRO A 770 100.48 -36.19 54.50
CA PRO A 770 99.77 -36.68 55.68
C PRO A 770 99.40 -35.51 56.59
N GLY A 771 98.11 -35.38 56.93
CA GLY A 771 97.63 -34.19 57.63
C GLY A 771 96.11 -34.03 57.67
N ARG A 772 95.65 -32.90 58.20
CA ARG A 772 94.23 -32.52 58.27
C ARG A 772 93.90 -31.48 57.20
N TYR A 773 92.79 -31.69 56.51
CA TYR A 773 92.32 -30.84 55.41
C TYR A 773 90.92 -30.30 55.71
N GLU A 774 90.70 -29.00 55.53
CA GLU A 774 89.35 -28.44 55.46
C GLU A 774 88.74 -28.70 54.08
N LEU A 775 87.43 -28.93 54.04
CA LEU A 775 86.63 -29.11 52.83
C LEU A 775 85.56 -28.04 52.75
N ARG A 776 85.27 -27.59 51.53
CA ARG A 776 84.03 -26.89 51.19
C ARG A 776 83.42 -27.48 49.93
N LEU A 777 82.12 -27.27 49.77
CA LEU A 777 81.42 -27.50 48.52
C LEU A 777 80.87 -26.16 48.02
N LEU A 778 81.37 -25.68 46.89
CA LEU A 778 80.77 -24.57 46.17
C LEU A 778 79.63 -25.10 45.30
N ALA A 779 78.39 -24.88 45.73
CA ALA A 779 77.18 -25.23 45.00
C ALA A 779 76.71 -24.06 44.11
N LYS A 780 76.21 -24.35 42.90
CA LYS A 780 75.65 -23.37 41.97
C LYS A 780 74.31 -23.85 41.38
N ASP A 781 73.29 -23.00 41.44
CA ASP A 781 71.97 -23.24 40.85
C ASP A 781 71.91 -22.87 39.34
N VAL A 782 70.72 -22.91 38.73
CA VAL A 782 70.53 -22.61 37.30
C VAL A 782 70.43 -21.10 37.03
N ALA A 783 69.94 -20.28 37.96
CA ALA A 783 69.94 -18.82 37.84
C ALA A 783 71.35 -18.23 37.90
N GLY A 784 72.22 -18.85 38.69
CA GLY A 784 73.64 -18.59 38.79
C GLY A 784 74.14 -18.24 40.19
N ASN A 785 73.31 -18.34 41.24
CA ASN A 785 73.75 -18.05 42.61
C ASN A 785 74.69 -19.15 43.11
N ILE A 786 75.58 -18.78 44.04
CA ILE A 786 76.62 -19.67 44.56
C ILE A 786 76.56 -19.67 46.09
N ALA A 787 76.62 -20.86 46.68
CA ALA A 787 76.73 -21.05 48.13
C ALA A 787 77.99 -21.84 48.48
N SER A 788 78.65 -21.49 49.59
CA SER A 788 79.72 -22.30 50.18
C SER A 788 79.17 -23.14 51.34
N ILE A 789 79.36 -24.46 51.27
CA ILE A 789 78.91 -25.42 52.28
C ILE A 789 80.16 -26.05 52.91
N GLU A 790 80.47 -25.65 54.14
CA GLU A 790 81.76 -25.93 54.80
C GLU A 790 81.61 -26.82 56.06
N THR A 791 80.47 -27.51 56.20
CA THR A 791 80.11 -28.30 57.40
C THR A 791 79.59 -29.70 57.06
N PHE A 792 79.76 -30.62 58.01
CA PHE A 792 79.23 -31.98 57.92
C PHE A 792 77.84 -32.13 58.54
N GLY A 793 76.98 -32.89 57.86
CA GLY A 793 75.70 -33.39 58.39
C GLY A 793 74.49 -32.55 58.02
N ALA A 794 73.32 -33.21 58.00
CA ALA A 794 72.05 -32.59 57.65
C ALA A 794 71.66 -31.45 58.63
N PRO A 795 70.75 -30.54 58.25
CA PRO A 795 70.51 -29.29 59.00
C PRO A 795 70.10 -29.43 60.47
N SER A 796 69.59 -30.59 60.88
CA SER A 796 68.97 -30.89 62.19
C SER A 796 69.93 -31.46 63.26
N GLY A 797 71.24 -31.29 63.12
CA GLY A 797 72.22 -31.76 64.12
C GLY A 797 73.43 -30.85 64.27
N ALA A 798 74.35 -31.22 65.17
CA ALA A 798 75.60 -30.49 65.37
C ALA A 798 76.46 -30.50 64.09
N ARG A 799 76.81 -29.30 63.61
CA ARG A 799 77.49 -29.03 62.33
C ARG A 799 78.99 -28.70 62.54
N PRO A 800 79.88 -29.67 62.73
CA PRO A 800 81.32 -29.39 62.73
C PRO A 800 81.75 -28.94 61.33
N ARG A 801 82.83 -28.14 61.26
CA ARG A 801 83.53 -27.89 59.98
C ARG A 801 83.88 -29.22 59.31
N ALA A 802 83.81 -29.24 57.98
CA ALA A 802 84.08 -30.43 57.19
C ALA A 802 85.59 -30.71 57.11
N ILE A 803 86.17 -31.25 58.19
CA ILE A 803 87.60 -31.55 58.31
C ILE A 803 87.85 -33.06 58.19
N VAL A 804 88.75 -33.44 57.29
CA VAL A 804 89.17 -34.83 57.04
C VAL A 804 90.67 -35.02 57.33
N ALA A 805 91.11 -36.27 57.49
CA ALA A 805 92.51 -36.63 57.73
C ALA A 805 93.04 -37.60 56.67
N VAL A 806 94.29 -37.41 56.25
CA VAL A 806 94.98 -38.19 55.20
C VAL A 806 96.12 -39.02 55.83
N PRO A 807 96.14 -40.36 55.66
CA PRO A 807 97.22 -41.25 56.12
C PRO A 807 98.28 -41.53 55.03
N LEU A 808 99.48 -42.02 55.43
CA LEU A 808 100.52 -42.51 54.49
C LEU A 808 100.12 -43.82 53.80
N ARG A 809 100.45 -43.97 52.50
CA ARG A 809 100.40 -45.23 51.73
C ARG A 809 101.42 -45.28 50.57
N ASP A 810 101.97 -46.47 50.32
CA ASP A 810 102.89 -46.78 49.20
C ASP A 810 102.18 -46.99 47.84
N ARG A 811 102.93 -46.89 46.72
CA ARG A 811 102.37 -46.77 45.35
C ARG A 811 103.16 -47.49 44.24
N PRO A 812 102.48 -48.21 43.33
CA PRO A 812 102.96 -48.55 41.98
C PRO A 812 102.51 -47.55 40.86
N ARG A 813 102.97 -47.77 39.62
CA ARG A 813 102.82 -46.92 38.40
C ARG A 813 102.33 -47.81 37.21
N LEU A 814 101.82 -47.42 36.03
CA LEU A 814 101.52 -46.17 35.26
C LEU A 814 100.48 -46.60 34.15
N GLY A 815 99.73 -45.80 33.35
CA GLY A 815 99.37 -44.38 33.24
C GLY A 815 99.07 -43.98 31.76
N LEU A 816 98.25 -42.92 31.52
CA LEU A 816 97.95 -42.24 30.22
C LEU A 816 97.09 -43.03 29.16
N ALA A 817 96.21 -42.44 28.32
CA ALA A 817 95.62 -41.07 28.28
C ALA A 817 94.31 -40.98 27.43
N ALA A 818 93.44 -40.01 27.78
CA ALA A 818 92.42 -39.29 26.97
C ALA A 818 91.31 -40.06 26.19
N PRO A 819 90.24 -39.40 25.65
CA PRO A 819 89.60 -38.12 26.04
C PRO A 819 88.13 -38.30 26.49
N LEU A 820 87.52 -37.28 27.11
CA LEU A 820 86.08 -37.27 27.44
C LEU A 820 85.23 -36.69 26.31
N THR A 821 84.08 -37.31 26.02
CA THR A 821 83.09 -36.88 25.01
C THR A 821 81.80 -36.37 25.66
N PRO A 822 80.92 -35.64 24.92
CA PRO A 822 79.71 -35.02 25.48
C PRO A 822 78.76 -36.01 26.18
N ARG A 823 77.99 -35.53 27.17
CA ARG A 823 76.99 -36.37 27.86
C ARG A 823 75.70 -36.43 27.03
N PRO A 824 75.28 -37.62 26.57
CA PRO A 824 74.28 -37.74 25.51
C PRO A 824 72.81 -37.58 25.95
N SER A 825 71.96 -37.29 24.96
CA SER A 825 70.49 -37.15 25.04
C SER A 825 69.77 -38.48 25.30
N PRO A 826 68.57 -38.50 25.89
CA PRO A 826 67.79 -39.72 26.07
C PRO A 826 67.21 -40.22 24.73
N PRO A 827 67.44 -41.49 24.33
CA PRO A 827 66.85 -42.10 23.14
C PRO A 827 65.36 -42.42 23.29
N SER A 828 64.61 -42.27 22.21
CA SER A 828 63.49 -43.16 21.89
C SER A 828 63.94 -44.14 20.80
N VAL A 829 63.66 -45.44 20.99
CA VAL A 829 64.02 -46.49 20.01
C VAL A 829 62.76 -47.12 19.46
N VAL A 830 62.43 -46.77 18.21
CA VAL A 830 61.35 -47.40 17.46
C VAL A 830 61.95 -48.52 16.63
N ALA A 831 61.76 -49.76 17.07
CA ALA A 831 62.34 -50.95 16.46
C ALA A 831 61.27 -52.00 16.15
N PHE A 832 61.43 -52.68 15.03
CA PHE A 832 60.52 -53.71 14.53
C PHE A 832 61.27 -54.82 13.80
N ALA A 833 60.64 -55.96 13.59
CA ALA A 833 61.29 -57.13 12.99
C ALA A 833 60.32 -58.03 12.24
N TRP A 834 60.84 -58.69 11.20
CA TRP A 834 60.12 -59.59 10.30
C TRP A 834 61.03 -60.73 9.84
N PHE A 835 60.48 -61.73 9.15
CA PHE A 835 61.27 -62.85 8.65
C PHE A 835 61.39 -62.86 7.13
N GLU A 836 62.62 -63.04 6.63
CA GLU A 836 62.97 -63.25 5.23
C GLU A 836 63.64 -64.62 5.07
N GLY A 837 62.83 -65.63 4.73
CA GLY A 837 63.27 -67.02 4.63
C GLY A 837 63.86 -67.51 5.96
N GLU A 838 65.12 -67.93 5.95
CA GLU A 838 65.86 -68.36 7.14
C GLU A 838 66.30 -67.23 8.08
N HIS A 839 66.21 -65.96 7.64
CA HIS A 839 66.68 -64.80 8.39
C HIS A 839 65.53 -64.10 9.11
N LEU A 840 65.79 -63.62 10.32
CA LEU A 840 65.02 -62.54 10.93
C LEU A 840 65.69 -61.22 10.57
N VAL A 841 64.96 -60.30 9.97
CA VAL A 841 65.40 -58.92 9.77
C VAL A 841 64.87 -58.06 10.90
N VAL A 842 65.72 -57.22 11.48
CA VAL A 842 65.36 -56.28 12.54
C VAL A 842 65.78 -54.90 12.06
N SER A 843 64.82 -53.98 11.95
CA SER A 843 65.04 -52.60 11.53
C SER A 843 64.47 -51.62 12.56
N GLY A 844 64.87 -50.37 12.50
CA GLY A 844 64.38 -49.35 13.39
C GLY A 844 65.15 -48.05 13.30
N ARG A 845 64.77 -47.11 14.15
CA ARG A 845 65.49 -45.84 14.33
C ARG A 845 65.64 -45.47 15.80
N ILE A 846 66.54 -44.53 16.04
CA ILE A 846 66.82 -43.94 17.34
C ILE A 846 66.68 -42.42 17.16
N ASP A 847 65.81 -41.79 17.94
CA ASP A 847 65.67 -40.33 17.98
C ASP A 847 66.12 -39.80 19.37
N PRO A 848 66.70 -38.59 19.49
CA PRO A 848 67.20 -37.73 18.41
C PRO A 848 68.37 -38.39 17.66
N GLN A 849 68.96 -37.70 16.67
CA GLN A 849 69.88 -38.35 15.74
C GLN A 849 71.10 -39.01 16.41
N ALA A 850 71.37 -40.27 16.03
CA ALA A 850 72.34 -41.14 16.68
C ALA A 850 73.21 -41.90 15.65
N ALA A 851 74.52 -41.65 15.68
CA ALA A 851 75.51 -42.52 15.02
C ALA A 851 75.99 -43.62 15.99
N GLY A 852 76.41 -44.78 15.46
CA GLY A 852 76.97 -45.88 16.26
C GLY A 852 76.67 -47.29 15.74
N LYS A 853 76.63 -48.26 16.66
CA LYS A 853 76.28 -49.67 16.39
C LYS A 853 75.19 -50.13 17.35
N VAL A 854 74.16 -50.80 16.87
CA VAL A 854 73.08 -51.40 17.67
C VAL A 854 73.30 -52.90 17.76
N GLN A 855 73.37 -53.43 18.99
CA GLN A 855 73.42 -54.87 19.25
C GLN A 855 72.00 -55.44 19.23
N ILE A 856 71.81 -56.53 18.50
CA ILE A 856 70.49 -57.13 18.30
C ILE A 856 70.61 -58.62 18.62
N ALA A 857 69.88 -59.07 19.64
CA ALA A 857 69.81 -60.47 20.04
C ALA A 857 68.41 -61.02 19.74
N ALA A 858 68.34 -62.07 18.93
CA ALA A 858 67.11 -62.78 18.61
C ALA A 858 67.14 -64.17 19.23
N THR A 859 66.31 -64.39 20.24
CA THR A 859 66.24 -65.62 21.05
C THR A 859 65.01 -66.43 20.69
N THR A 860 65.20 -67.60 20.09
CA THR A 860 64.17 -68.63 19.94
C THR A 860 64.26 -69.64 21.10
N ARG A 861 63.45 -70.72 21.11
CA ARG A 861 63.57 -71.77 22.13
C ARG A 861 64.90 -72.54 22.02
N ARG A 862 65.40 -72.76 20.80
CA ARG A 862 66.64 -73.53 20.55
C ARG A 862 67.93 -72.73 20.64
N ARG A 863 67.92 -71.43 20.32
CA ARG A 863 69.16 -70.62 20.32
C ARG A 863 68.92 -69.12 20.41
N THR A 864 69.92 -68.40 20.93
CA THR A 864 70.07 -66.95 20.74
C THR A 864 71.08 -66.69 19.64
N VAL A 865 70.68 -65.99 18.57
CA VAL A 865 71.60 -65.46 17.56
C VAL A 865 71.74 -63.95 17.82
N ARG A 866 72.99 -63.46 17.81
CA ARG A 866 73.30 -62.04 17.98
C ARG A 866 73.88 -61.48 16.67
N ALA A 867 73.52 -60.25 16.35
CA ALA A 867 74.12 -59.47 15.27
C ALA A 867 74.32 -58.02 15.72
N ILE A 868 75.08 -57.25 14.95
CA ILE A 868 75.36 -55.84 15.25
C ILE A 868 75.16 -55.03 13.97
N ALA A 869 74.14 -54.18 13.93
CA ALA A 869 73.91 -53.24 12.83
C ALA A 869 74.68 -51.94 13.08
N ARG A 870 75.23 -51.31 12.03
CA ARG A 870 75.63 -49.89 12.09
C ARG A 870 74.38 -49.02 11.92
N LEU A 871 74.34 -47.89 12.63
CA LEU A 871 73.39 -46.81 12.36
C LEU A 871 73.84 -46.02 11.12
N ARG A 872 72.90 -45.71 10.23
CA ARG A 872 73.02 -44.72 9.15
C ARG A 872 71.79 -43.81 9.25
N ASP A 873 71.99 -42.50 9.32
CA ASP A 873 70.93 -41.51 9.56
C ASP A 873 70.03 -41.87 10.74
N SER A 874 70.63 -42.40 11.80
CA SER A 874 69.97 -42.91 13.03
C SER A 874 69.05 -44.11 12.83
N ARG A 875 69.02 -44.69 11.64
CA ARG A 875 68.31 -45.93 11.30
C ARG A 875 69.29 -47.10 11.28
N PHE A 876 68.85 -48.27 11.70
CA PHE A 876 69.65 -49.49 11.68
C PHE A 876 68.88 -50.62 11.00
N THR A 877 69.57 -51.60 10.43
CA THR A 877 68.96 -52.85 9.94
C THR A 877 69.98 -53.99 10.06
N ALA A 878 69.58 -55.13 10.63
CA ALA A 878 70.35 -56.37 10.68
C ALA A 878 69.53 -57.53 10.11
N ARG A 879 70.19 -58.46 9.41
CA ARG A 879 69.66 -59.80 9.11
C ARG A 879 70.35 -60.83 10.02
N LEU A 880 69.58 -61.63 10.75
CA LEU A 880 70.06 -62.66 11.68
C LEU A 880 69.60 -64.03 11.19
N ARG A 881 70.51 -64.95 10.84
CA ARG A 881 70.13 -66.28 10.33
C ARG A 881 69.65 -67.20 11.46
N LEU A 882 68.33 -67.26 11.66
CA LEU A 882 67.70 -68.13 12.67
C LEU A 882 67.47 -69.56 12.15
N GLY A 883 67.57 -69.80 10.85
CA GLY A 883 67.39 -71.12 10.22
C GLY A 883 65.92 -71.49 10.05
N ARG A 884 65.63 -72.71 9.57
CA ARG A 884 64.29 -73.14 9.08
C ARG A 884 63.22 -73.42 10.16
N GLY A 885 63.51 -73.22 11.45
CA GLY A 885 62.55 -73.52 12.53
C GLY A 885 61.35 -72.56 12.57
N ARG A 886 60.13 -73.08 12.78
CA ARG A 886 58.87 -72.32 12.94
C ARG A 886 58.77 -71.55 14.29
N GLU A 887 59.89 -71.16 14.88
CA GLU A 887 59.92 -70.56 16.22
C GLU A 887 59.86 -69.03 16.17
N ASN A 888 59.01 -68.46 17.03
CA ASN A 888 59.00 -67.02 17.33
C ASN A 888 60.31 -66.64 18.02
N ALA A 889 60.82 -65.44 17.72
CA ALA A 889 62.06 -64.91 18.28
C ALA A 889 61.79 -63.73 19.21
N ARG A 890 62.19 -63.82 20.48
CA ARG A 890 62.28 -62.65 21.36
C ARG A 890 63.45 -61.79 20.89
N VAL A 891 63.15 -60.64 20.30
CA VAL A 891 64.13 -59.65 19.84
C VAL A 891 64.42 -58.69 20.97
N THR A 892 65.67 -58.66 21.42
CA THR A 892 66.22 -57.60 22.26
C THR A 892 67.09 -56.70 21.38
N VAL A 893 66.72 -55.44 21.24
CA VAL A 893 67.53 -54.40 20.60
C VAL A 893 68.19 -53.59 21.71
N VAL A 894 69.51 -53.65 21.80
CA VAL A 894 70.32 -52.82 22.70
C VAL A 894 71.14 -51.84 21.86
N PHE A 895 70.79 -50.56 21.94
CA PHE A 895 71.75 -49.52 21.61
C PHE A 895 72.66 -49.32 22.82
N PRO A 896 73.98 -49.56 22.72
CA PRO A 896 74.92 -49.33 23.83
C PRO A 896 75.18 -47.84 24.08
N GLY A 897 74.61 -46.94 23.26
CA GLY A 897 74.82 -45.50 23.31
C GLY A 897 75.87 -45.02 22.31
N SER A 898 76.02 -43.71 22.24
CA SER A 898 77.07 -42.97 21.56
C SER A 898 77.35 -41.66 22.30
N ALA A 899 78.30 -40.87 21.82
CA ALA A 899 78.59 -39.54 22.37
C ALA A 899 77.42 -38.53 22.26
N ALA A 900 76.38 -38.82 21.44
CA ALA A 900 75.23 -37.95 21.22
C ALA A 900 73.92 -38.48 21.82
N VAL A 901 73.71 -39.80 21.87
CA VAL A 901 72.48 -40.42 22.40
C VAL A 901 72.78 -41.59 23.34
N ARG A 902 72.11 -41.67 24.50
CA ARG A 902 72.35 -42.66 25.57
C ARG A 902 72.05 -44.09 25.10
N SER A 903 72.49 -45.05 25.91
CA SER A 903 72.06 -46.44 25.75
C SER A 903 70.54 -46.59 25.90
N ALA A 904 69.98 -47.52 25.14
CA ALA A 904 68.58 -47.92 25.21
C ALA A 904 68.44 -49.41 25.00
N ARG A 905 67.41 -50.00 25.61
CA ARG A 905 67.01 -51.38 25.39
C ARG A 905 65.51 -51.45 25.17
N VAL A 906 65.10 -51.95 24.02
CA VAL A 906 63.71 -52.37 23.76
C VAL A 906 63.69 -53.88 23.53
N SER A 907 62.61 -54.54 23.94
CA SER A 907 62.49 -55.99 23.81
C SER A 907 61.05 -56.37 23.45
N PHE A 908 60.88 -57.11 22.35
CA PHE A 908 59.60 -57.49 21.78
C PHE A 908 59.69 -58.91 21.19
N VAL A 909 58.57 -59.49 20.77
CA VAL A 909 58.57 -60.82 20.13
C VAL A 909 58.25 -60.68 18.65
N ALA A 910 59.22 -61.00 17.80
CA ALA A 910 59.00 -61.22 16.39
C ALA A 910 58.38 -62.60 16.21
N THR A 911 57.09 -62.66 15.91
CA THR A 911 56.44 -63.91 15.50
C THR A 911 56.93 -64.29 14.10
N ARG A 912 57.10 -65.58 13.83
CA ARG A 912 57.46 -66.05 12.48
C ARG A 912 56.16 -66.27 11.70
N PRO A 913 55.85 -65.49 10.65
CA PRO A 913 54.66 -65.74 9.84
C PRO A 913 54.70 -67.16 9.27
N SER A 914 53.56 -67.84 9.23
CA SER A 914 53.42 -69.15 8.57
C SER A 914 53.69 -69.06 7.06
N GLY A 915 53.67 -67.86 6.48
CA GLY A 915 54.29 -67.54 5.20
C GLY A 915 54.56 -66.04 5.05
N GLY A 916 55.64 -65.70 4.34
CA GLY A 916 55.76 -64.46 3.57
C GLY A 916 56.04 -63.11 4.28
N SER A 917 57.24 -62.60 4.02
CA SER A 917 57.54 -61.16 3.83
C SER A 917 57.62 -60.23 5.06
N GLY A 918 57.89 -58.96 4.75
CA GLY A 918 58.34 -57.94 5.69
C GLY A 918 57.25 -57.31 6.54
N LEU A 919 57.70 -56.45 7.45
CA LEU A 919 56.81 -55.43 8.01
C LEU A 919 56.66 -54.35 6.93
N LEU A 920 55.55 -54.45 6.20
CA LEU A 920 55.27 -53.70 4.97
C LEU A 920 55.17 -52.21 5.28
N ARG A 921 55.97 -51.40 4.60
CA ARG A 921 55.71 -49.96 4.56
C ARG A 921 54.40 -49.75 3.82
N VAL A 922 53.49 -48.94 4.35
CA VAL A 922 52.27 -48.55 3.63
C VAL A 922 52.68 -47.73 2.40
N GLY A 923 52.18 -48.14 1.23
CA GLY A 923 52.32 -47.45 -0.05
C GLY A 923 51.26 -46.37 -0.19
N SER A 924 50.01 -46.73 0.09
CA SER A 924 48.91 -45.77 0.27
C SER A 924 47.87 -46.25 1.27
N LEU A 925 47.22 -45.29 1.91
CA LEU A 925 45.93 -45.44 2.58
C LEU A 925 45.02 -44.42 1.92
N ASP A 926 44.19 -44.88 1.00
CA ASP A 926 43.34 -44.01 0.19
C ASP A 926 41.88 -44.13 0.64
N LEU A 927 41.15 -43.01 0.55
CA LEU A 927 39.69 -42.97 0.62
C LEU A 927 39.17 -42.57 -0.75
N ASP A 928 38.13 -43.24 -1.22
CA ASP A 928 37.52 -42.91 -2.49
C ASP A 928 36.90 -41.50 -2.45
N ARG A 929 36.84 -40.85 -3.62
CA ARG A 929 36.25 -39.51 -3.73
C ARG A 929 34.77 -39.57 -3.41
N SER A 930 34.36 -38.94 -2.31
CA SER A 930 32.96 -38.77 -1.96
C SER A 930 32.23 -37.92 -3.03
N PRO A 931 30.92 -38.13 -3.25
CA PRO A 931 30.15 -37.31 -4.18
C PRO A 931 30.14 -35.83 -3.76
N PRO A 932 30.04 -34.88 -4.71
CA PRO A 932 30.35 -33.46 -4.46
C PRO A 932 29.43 -32.78 -3.43
N ALA A 933 28.19 -33.26 -3.27
CA ALA A 933 27.33 -32.94 -2.14
C ALA A 933 26.29 -34.05 -1.92
N LEU A 934 25.99 -34.34 -0.65
CA LEU A 934 24.90 -35.21 -0.21
C LEU A 934 23.69 -34.38 0.23
N ALA A 935 22.49 -34.97 0.12
CA ALA A 935 21.29 -34.41 0.71
C ALA A 935 21.28 -34.61 2.24
N PHE A 936 20.71 -33.65 2.97
CA PHE A 936 20.56 -33.71 4.42
C PHE A 936 19.88 -35.00 4.90
N GLY A 937 20.47 -35.67 5.89
CA GLY A 937 19.88 -36.86 6.51
C GLY A 937 20.18 -38.17 5.77
N VAL A 938 20.93 -38.11 4.65
CA VAL A 938 21.41 -39.30 3.93
C VAL A 938 22.69 -39.81 4.60
N ALA A 939 22.78 -41.12 4.81
CA ALA A 939 24.01 -41.79 5.22
C ALA A 939 24.88 -42.07 3.98
N SER A 940 26.20 -42.01 4.12
CA SER A 940 27.13 -42.31 3.03
C SER A 940 27.89 -43.58 3.32
N VAL A 941 28.15 -44.42 2.32
CA VAL A 941 29.26 -45.36 2.41
C VAL A 941 30.52 -44.61 2.01
N VAL A 942 31.55 -44.66 2.85
CA VAL A 942 32.91 -44.26 2.46
C VAL A 942 33.73 -45.54 2.33
N SER A 943 34.21 -45.80 1.12
CA SER A 943 35.15 -46.85 0.79
C SER A 943 36.59 -46.33 0.77
N GLY A 944 37.53 -47.23 0.95
CA GLY A 944 38.96 -46.95 0.85
C GLY A 944 39.78 -48.22 0.71
N ARG A 945 41.09 -48.07 0.52
CA ARG A 945 42.02 -49.20 0.39
C ARG A 945 43.33 -48.91 1.13
N LEU A 946 43.82 -49.92 1.85
CA LEU A 946 45.16 -49.94 2.45
C LEU A 946 46.06 -50.87 1.62
N VAL A 947 47.14 -50.29 1.08
CA VAL A 947 48.08 -50.98 0.17
C VAL A 947 49.52 -50.81 0.68
N ALA A 948 50.31 -51.88 0.60
CA ALA A 948 51.74 -51.85 0.87
C ALA A 948 52.53 -51.15 -0.25
N SER A 949 53.77 -50.75 0.04
CA SER A 949 54.65 -50.06 -0.90
C SER A 949 55.17 -50.93 -2.05
N ASP A 950 54.82 -52.22 -2.06
CA ASP A 950 55.03 -53.18 -3.15
C ASP A 950 53.73 -53.54 -3.89
N GLY A 951 52.67 -52.76 -3.68
CA GLY A 951 51.37 -52.91 -4.36
C GLY A 951 50.45 -53.99 -3.78
N ARG A 952 50.89 -54.77 -2.78
CA ARG A 952 50.02 -55.79 -2.17
C ARG A 952 48.98 -55.19 -1.23
N ALA A 953 47.80 -55.79 -1.22
CA ALA A 953 46.77 -55.54 -0.21
C ALA A 953 47.28 -55.85 1.21
N ILE A 954 46.79 -55.11 2.21
CA ILE A 954 47.01 -55.40 3.63
C ILE A 954 45.66 -55.82 4.26
N PRO A 955 45.36 -57.12 4.37
CA PRO A 955 44.08 -57.62 4.90
C PRO A 955 44.06 -57.76 6.43
N GLY A 956 42.87 -57.68 7.01
CA GLY A 956 42.63 -57.81 8.46
C GLY A 956 43.03 -56.58 9.30
N ALA A 957 43.48 -55.49 8.67
CA ALA A 957 43.92 -54.28 9.35
C ALA A 957 42.72 -53.47 9.86
N ARG A 958 42.82 -52.97 11.10
CA ARG A 958 41.80 -52.10 11.72
C ARG A 958 42.07 -50.64 11.37
N ILE A 959 41.12 -50.02 10.68
CA ILE A 959 41.13 -48.59 10.32
C ILE A 959 40.17 -47.86 11.26
N ALA A 960 40.67 -46.92 12.07
CA ALA A 960 39.83 -46.04 12.87
C ALA A 960 39.35 -44.87 12.02
N LEU A 961 38.05 -44.52 12.09
CA LEU A 961 37.47 -43.43 11.33
C LEU A 961 36.75 -42.43 12.24
N GLU A 962 36.94 -41.14 11.95
CA GLU A 962 36.28 -40.02 12.62
C GLU A 962 35.82 -38.96 11.60
N ARG A 963 34.75 -38.24 11.92
CA ARG A 963 34.32 -37.02 11.22
C ARG A 963 34.79 -35.81 12.02
N ARG A 964 35.54 -34.92 11.37
CA ARG A 964 35.84 -33.57 11.88
C ARG A 964 34.93 -32.58 11.14
N PRO A 965 33.84 -32.08 11.74
CA PRO A 965 32.97 -31.11 11.07
C PRO A 965 33.74 -29.82 10.75
N PHE A 966 33.32 -29.10 9.72
CA PHE A 966 33.84 -27.75 9.48
C PHE A 966 33.37 -26.77 10.58
N GLY A 967 33.94 -25.55 10.64
CA GLY A 967 33.48 -24.53 11.59
C GLY A 967 33.87 -24.74 13.06
N GLY A 968 34.71 -25.74 13.39
CA GLY A 968 35.32 -25.87 14.73
C GLY A 968 34.56 -26.73 15.73
N TRP A 969 33.52 -27.46 15.32
CA TRP A 969 32.80 -28.39 16.19
C TRP A 969 33.67 -29.61 16.58
N PRO A 970 33.37 -30.30 17.70
CA PRO A 970 34.10 -31.49 18.14
C PRO A 970 34.17 -32.61 17.08
N ALA A 971 35.24 -33.41 17.15
CA ALA A 971 35.38 -34.60 16.31
C ALA A 971 34.45 -35.72 16.78
N GLU A 972 33.87 -36.45 15.83
CA GLU A 972 32.86 -37.48 16.04
C GLU A 972 33.41 -38.84 15.59
N PRO A 973 33.54 -39.85 16.49
CA PRO A 973 34.00 -41.18 16.10
C PRO A 973 32.94 -41.88 15.25
N LEU A 974 33.36 -42.44 14.10
CA LEU A 974 32.51 -43.19 13.18
C LEU A 974 32.66 -44.71 13.36
N GLY A 975 33.63 -45.15 14.16
CA GLY A 975 33.91 -46.54 14.47
C GLY A 975 35.22 -47.04 13.87
N THR A 976 35.32 -48.35 13.70
CA THR A 976 36.49 -49.01 13.10
C THR A 976 36.05 -49.94 11.97
N ALA A 977 36.67 -49.80 10.81
CA ALA A 977 36.53 -50.73 9.68
C ALA A 977 37.65 -51.76 9.71
N VAL A 978 37.45 -52.90 9.06
CA VAL A 978 38.47 -53.95 8.86
C VAL A 978 38.68 -54.15 7.36
N THR A 979 39.93 -54.24 6.92
CA THR A 979 40.25 -54.50 5.50
C THR A 979 40.00 -55.96 5.14
N GLY A 980 39.34 -56.20 4.00
CA GLY A 980 39.21 -57.54 3.40
C GLY A 980 40.48 -57.99 2.67
N GLU A 981 40.46 -59.19 2.08
CA GLU A 981 41.58 -59.79 1.33
C GLU A 981 42.20 -58.84 0.27
N GLY A 982 41.36 -58.08 -0.44
CA GLY A 982 41.80 -57.08 -1.42
C GLY A 982 42.31 -55.75 -0.84
N GLY A 983 42.50 -55.65 0.48
CA GLY A 983 42.96 -54.45 1.20
C GLY A 983 41.92 -53.33 1.27
N ALA A 984 40.77 -53.52 0.62
CA ALA A 984 39.65 -52.59 0.64
C ALA A 984 38.88 -52.68 1.96
N PHE A 985 38.34 -51.55 2.40
CA PHE A 985 37.44 -51.44 3.53
C PHE A 985 36.27 -50.51 3.17
N THR A 986 35.16 -50.66 3.86
CA THR A 986 34.00 -49.75 3.81
C THR A 986 33.57 -49.38 5.21
N VAL A 987 33.04 -48.18 5.36
CA VAL A 987 32.33 -47.76 6.58
C VAL A 987 31.04 -47.03 6.19
N LEU A 988 29.99 -47.25 6.98
CA LEU A 988 28.79 -46.43 6.91
C LEU A 988 29.04 -45.15 7.73
N VAL A 989 29.18 -44.01 7.04
CA VAL A 989 29.16 -42.69 7.67
C VAL A 989 27.70 -42.33 7.97
N PRO A 990 27.27 -42.29 9.24
CA PRO A 990 25.92 -41.90 9.59
C PRO A 990 25.63 -40.44 9.20
N PRO A 991 24.36 -40.06 9.01
CA PRO A 991 23.99 -38.70 8.64
C PRO A 991 24.55 -37.66 9.61
N GLY A 992 24.87 -36.46 9.11
CA GLY A 992 25.47 -35.41 9.93
C GLY A 992 25.89 -34.19 9.13
N PRO A 993 26.87 -33.41 9.63
CA PRO A 993 27.36 -32.18 9.01
C PRO A 993 28.40 -32.42 7.92
N SER A 994 28.69 -31.38 7.14
CA SER A 994 29.87 -31.30 6.27
C SER A 994 31.16 -31.32 7.11
N GLY A 995 32.16 -32.05 6.67
CA GLY A 995 33.44 -32.15 7.37
C GLY A 995 34.47 -33.02 6.65
N ARG A 996 35.61 -33.25 7.30
CA ARG A 996 36.62 -34.21 6.86
C ARG A 996 36.40 -35.55 7.53
N ILE A 997 36.27 -36.60 6.71
CA ILE A 997 36.31 -37.99 7.18
C ILE A 997 37.79 -38.38 7.20
N VAL A 998 38.32 -38.59 8.41
CA VAL A 998 39.73 -38.95 8.64
C VAL A 998 39.79 -40.46 8.89
N ALA A 999 40.65 -41.16 8.16
CA ALA A 999 40.92 -42.58 8.35
C ALA A 999 42.36 -42.78 8.84
N THR A 1000 42.53 -43.47 9.96
CA THR A 1000 43.83 -43.75 10.58
C THR A 1000 44.03 -45.24 10.77
N PHE A 1001 45.07 -45.78 10.14
CA PHE A 1001 45.66 -47.06 10.47
C PHE A 1001 46.79 -46.84 11.49
N ALA A 1002 46.64 -47.38 12.70
CA ALA A 1002 47.61 -47.20 13.78
C ALA A 1002 48.92 -47.99 13.60
N GLY A 1003 49.04 -48.78 12.51
CA GLY A 1003 50.07 -49.80 12.35
C GLY A 1003 49.71 -51.09 13.08
N ASP A 1004 50.35 -52.19 12.69
CA ASP A 1004 50.25 -53.48 13.37
C ASP A 1004 51.60 -54.25 13.27
N GLY A 1005 51.59 -55.54 13.59
CA GLY A 1005 52.78 -56.39 13.46
C GLY A 1005 53.20 -56.73 12.02
N ARG A 1006 52.51 -56.18 11.00
CA ARG A 1006 52.67 -56.48 9.58
C ARG A 1006 52.82 -55.22 8.72
N ALA A 1007 52.30 -54.06 9.13
CA ALA A 1007 52.43 -52.80 8.41
C ALA A 1007 52.58 -51.56 9.31
N LEU A 1008 53.26 -50.52 8.80
CA LEU A 1008 53.49 -49.24 9.49
C LEU A 1008 52.23 -48.34 9.54
N PRO A 1009 52.10 -47.42 10.52
CA PRO A 1009 50.97 -46.49 10.60
C PRO A 1009 50.83 -45.56 9.39
N ALA A 1010 49.58 -45.19 9.08
CA ALA A 1010 49.21 -44.24 8.04
C ALA A 1010 47.89 -43.51 8.37
N THR A 1011 47.75 -42.26 7.93
CA THR A 1011 46.53 -41.46 8.09
C THR A 1011 46.21 -40.74 6.78
N THR A 1012 44.92 -40.65 6.43
CA THR A 1012 44.41 -39.94 5.26
C THR A 1012 43.09 -39.24 5.58
N ALA A 1013 42.61 -38.36 4.70
CA ALA A 1013 41.30 -37.71 4.86
C ALA A 1013 40.64 -37.38 3.52
N THR A 1014 39.31 -37.42 3.48
CA THR A 1014 38.48 -36.97 2.36
C THR A 1014 37.40 -35.98 2.84
N GLU A 1015 36.96 -35.07 1.97
CA GLU A 1015 35.91 -34.10 2.34
C GLU A 1015 34.52 -34.64 2.00
N LEU A 1016 33.63 -34.65 2.99
CA LEU A 1016 32.22 -34.97 2.83
C LEU A 1016 31.39 -33.69 3.01
N ARG A 1017 30.53 -33.39 2.03
CA ARG A 1017 29.73 -32.16 1.99
C ARG A 1017 28.26 -32.49 1.99
N VAL A 1018 27.49 -31.82 2.84
CA VAL A 1018 26.07 -32.07 3.06
C VAL A 1018 25.30 -30.76 2.90
N ALA A 1019 24.34 -30.72 1.99
CA ALA A 1019 23.45 -29.57 1.81
C ALA A 1019 22.46 -29.46 2.99
N ALA A 1020 22.23 -28.24 3.48
CA ALA A 1020 21.33 -28.02 4.61
C ALA A 1020 19.86 -28.30 4.29
N ARG A 1021 19.10 -28.75 5.31
CA ARG A 1021 17.63 -28.87 5.21
C ARG A 1021 16.95 -27.67 5.84
N VAL A 1022 16.35 -26.81 5.02
CA VAL A 1022 15.50 -25.72 5.49
C VAL A 1022 14.03 -26.10 5.36
N ARG A 1023 13.25 -25.86 6.41
CA ARG A 1023 11.78 -25.94 6.39
C ARG A 1023 11.20 -24.52 6.44
N LEU A 1024 10.20 -24.24 5.62
CA LEU A 1024 9.42 -23.00 5.63
C LEU A 1024 7.92 -23.35 5.64
N ALA A 1025 7.15 -22.65 6.47
CA ALA A 1025 5.71 -22.74 6.54
C ALA A 1025 5.09 -21.34 6.60
N ALA A 1026 4.12 -21.10 5.72
CA ALA A 1026 3.26 -19.92 5.75
C ALA A 1026 2.10 -20.14 6.73
N SER A 1027 1.76 -19.12 7.53
CA SER A 1027 0.60 -19.16 8.44
C SER A 1027 -0.73 -19.23 7.69
N ARG A 1028 -0.80 -18.66 6.47
CA ARG A 1028 -1.97 -18.67 5.59
C ARG A 1028 -1.53 -18.88 4.13
N ARG A 1029 -2.29 -19.66 3.35
CA ARG A 1029 -2.04 -19.86 1.90
C ARG A 1029 -2.80 -18.88 1.00
N THR A 1030 -3.76 -18.15 1.57
CA THR A 1030 -4.56 -17.13 0.88
C THR A 1030 -4.68 -15.89 1.75
N LEU A 1031 -4.39 -14.72 1.18
CA LEU A 1031 -4.45 -13.42 1.86
C LEU A 1031 -5.08 -12.37 0.94
N ARG A 1032 -5.41 -11.20 1.49
CA ARG A 1032 -5.75 -9.98 0.75
C ARG A 1032 -4.59 -8.98 0.81
N ASN A 1033 -4.55 -8.01 -0.11
CA ASN A 1033 -3.67 -6.86 0.04
C ASN A 1033 -4.01 -6.11 1.34
N GLY A 1034 -3.00 -5.68 2.09
CA GLY A 1034 -3.10 -5.18 3.46
C GLY A 1034 -2.97 -6.24 4.56
N ASP A 1035 -3.01 -7.54 4.26
CA ASP A 1035 -2.91 -8.59 5.27
C ASP A 1035 -1.45 -9.04 5.49
N THR A 1036 -1.08 -9.34 6.74
CA THR A 1036 0.25 -9.87 7.12
C THR A 1036 0.32 -11.39 6.99
N LEU A 1037 1.43 -11.87 6.41
CA LEU A 1037 1.81 -13.27 6.30
C LEU A 1037 2.95 -13.60 7.27
N GLY A 1038 2.61 -14.32 8.34
CA GLY A 1038 3.61 -14.97 9.18
C GLY A 1038 4.28 -16.13 8.46
N LEU A 1039 5.60 -16.09 8.41
CA LEU A 1039 6.50 -17.11 7.87
C LEU A 1039 7.31 -17.70 9.02
N ARG A 1040 7.16 -18.99 9.28
CA ARG A 1040 7.93 -19.71 10.32
C ARG A 1040 8.70 -20.86 9.71
N GLY A 1041 9.89 -21.14 10.23
CA GLY A 1041 10.76 -22.17 9.68
C GLY A 1041 11.80 -22.69 10.64
N ARG A 1042 12.56 -23.68 10.16
CA ARG A 1042 13.69 -24.25 10.89
C ARG A 1042 14.78 -24.74 9.94
N VAL A 1043 16.03 -24.44 10.28
CA VAL A 1043 17.24 -25.06 9.74
C VAL A 1043 17.51 -26.35 10.50
N GLY A 1044 17.59 -27.47 9.79
CA GLY A 1044 17.95 -28.76 10.36
C GLY A 1044 19.47 -28.93 10.47
N GLY A 1045 19.91 -29.63 11.52
CA GLY A 1045 21.32 -30.04 11.68
C GLY A 1045 21.75 -30.21 13.14
N GLY A 1046 21.32 -29.30 14.02
CA GLY A 1046 21.76 -29.28 15.43
C GLY A 1046 23.03 -28.46 15.65
N TYR A 1047 23.98 -28.49 14.71
CA TYR A 1047 25.19 -27.66 14.65
C TYR A 1047 24.87 -26.19 14.29
N VAL A 1048 24.00 -25.56 15.07
CA VAL A 1048 23.63 -24.15 14.95
C VAL A 1048 24.49 -23.37 15.95
N PRO A 1049 25.30 -22.38 15.50
CA PRO A 1049 26.08 -21.56 16.42
C PRO A 1049 25.19 -20.82 17.44
N PRO A 1050 25.70 -20.42 18.62
CA PRO A 1050 24.94 -19.68 19.63
C PRO A 1050 24.25 -18.42 19.08
N GLU A 1051 24.91 -17.73 18.15
CA GLU A 1051 24.44 -16.53 17.44
C GLU A 1051 23.48 -16.81 16.27
N GLY A 1052 23.17 -18.07 15.99
CA GLY A 1052 22.20 -18.49 14.98
C GLY A 1052 22.67 -18.42 13.52
N VAL A 1053 21.86 -19.01 12.64
CA VAL A 1053 22.12 -19.13 11.20
C VAL A 1053 21.37 -18.05 10.42
N ILE A 1054 22.04 -17.38 9.49
CA ILE A 1054 21.40 -16.43 8.56
C ILE A 1054 20.63 -17.20 7.47
N VAL A 1055 19.36 -16.80 7.27
CA VAL A 1055 18.41 -17.38 6.32
C VAL A 1055 17.77 -16.26 5.49
N ALA A 1056 18.01 -16.27 4.18
CA ALA A 1056 17.38 -15.36 3.23
C ALA A 1056 15.98 -15.87 2.84
N LEU A 1057 14.95 -15.04 3.02
CA LEU A 1057 13.59 -15.31 2.57
C LEU A 1057 13.41 -14.72 1.17
N GLN A 1058 13.08 -15.59 0.22
CA GLN A 1058 13.08 -15.27 -1.21
C GLN A 1058 11.73 -15.51 -1.87
N ALA A 1059 11.35 -14.59 -2.76
CA ALA A 1059 10.19 -14.70 -3.63
C ALA A 1059 10.66 -14.85 -5.08
N LEU A 1060 9.94 -15.66 -5.87
CA LEU A 1060 10.15 -15.74 -7.31
C LEU A 1060 9.50 -14.53 -8.00
N ALA A 1061 10.31 -13.72 -8.67
CA ALA A 1061 9.89 -12.52 -9.40
C ALA A 1061 10.36 -12.65 -10.86
N GLY A 1062 9.44 -13.05 -11.74
CA GLY A 1062 9.78 -13.53 -13.09
C GLY A 1062 10.40 -14.92 -13.04
N ASP A 1063 11.55 -15.08 -13.69
CA ASP A 1063 12.42 -16.26 -13.68
C ASP A 1063 13.33 -16.33 -12.44
N ARG A 1064 13.63 -15.19 -11.80
CA ARG A 1064 14.66 -15.06 -10.76
C ARG A 1064 14.08 -15.05 -9.35
N TRP A 1065 14.80 -15.69 -8.43
CA TRP A 1065 14.56 -15.58 -6.99
C TRP A 1065 15.18 -14.28 -6.46
N ARG A 1066 14.38 -13.44 -5.81
CA ARG A 1066 14.83 -12.23 -5.11
C ARG A 1066 14.62 -12.39 -3.61
N THR A 1067 15.63 -12.08 -2.82
CA THR A 1067 15.49 -11.92 -1.36
C THR A 1067 14.61 -10.70 -1.08
N PHE A 1068 13.60 -10.84 -0.23
CA PHE A 1068 12.76 -9.74 0.24
C PHE A 1068 12.95 -9.42 1.72
N GLU A 1069 13.54 -10.35 2.47
CA GLU A 1069 13.77 -10.28 3.92
C GLU A 1069 14.89 -11.26 4.28
N THR A 1070 15.69 -10.95 5.30
CA THR A 1070 16.76 -11.83 5.79
C THR A 1070 16.62 -11.95 7.30
N VAL A 1071 16.51 -13.18 7.81
CA VAL A 1071 16.33 -13.46 9.24
C VAL A 1071 17.47 -14.31 9.79
N ARG A 1072 17.69 -14.23 11.10
CA ARG A 1072 18.65 -15.04 11.86
C ARG A 1072 17.86 -16.04 12.71
N THR A 1073 18.34 -17.28 12.84
CA THR A 1073 17.68 -18.27 13.69
C THR A 1073 17.95 -18.03 15.18
N ASP A 1074 17.11 -18.62 16.04
CA ASP A 1074 17.54 -18.96 17.40
C ASP A 1074 18.66 -20.04 17.38
N SER A 1075 19.29 -20.28 18.52
CA SER A 1075 20.34 -21.32 18.69
C SER A 1075 19.83 -22.76 18.50
N SER A 1076 18.51 -22.98 18.35
CA SER A 1076 17.92 -24.27 17.97
C SER A 1076 17.67 -24.39 16.45
N GLY A 1077 17.95 -23.34 15.69
CA GLY A 1077 17.76 -23.25 14.25
C GLY A 1077 16.37 -22.80 13.81
N ARG A 1078 15.48 -22.33 14.70
CA ARG A 1078 14.14 -21.83 14.34
C ARG A 1078 14.19 -20.36 13.93
N PHE A 1079 13.33 -19.96 12.99
CA PHE A 1079 13.17 -18.55 12.60
C PHE A 1079 11.70 -18.20 12.37
N GLN A 1080 11.36 -16.92 12.56
CA GLN A 1080 10.08 -16.32 12.19
C GLN A 1080 10.32 -14.98 11.49
N ALA A 1081 9.39 -14.62 10.59
CA ALA A 1081 9.25 -13.37 9.87
C ALA A 1081 7.76 -13.06 9.70
N ASP A 1082 7.37 -11.80 9.54
CA ASP A 1082 5.99 -11.37 9.36
C ASP A 1082 5.88 -10.31 8.25
N TYR A 1083 5.48 -10.74 7.05
CA TYR A 1083 5.53 -9.92 5.84
C TYR A 1083 4.14 -9.40 5.42
N THR A 1084 3.92 -8.09 5.42
CA THR A 1084 2.65 -7.48 4.98
C THR A 1084 2.67 -7.16 3.49
N PHE A 1085 1.73 -7.75 2.73
CA PHE A 1085 1.55 -7.41 1.32
C PHE A 1085 0.86 -6.05 1.18
N ARG A 1086 1.61 -5.00 0.82
CA ARG A 1086 1.06 -3.62 0.66
C ARG A 1086 0.74 -3.24 -0.79
N SER A 1087 1.47 -3.77 -1.77
CA SER A 1087 1.47 -3.25 -3.17
C SER A 1087 0.92 -4.23 -4.22
N VAL A 1088 -0.03 -5.10 -3.85
CA VAL A 1088 -0.56 -6.16 -4.73
C VAL A 1088 -1.82 -5.67 -5.47
N THR A 1089 -1.61 -5.19 -6.70
CA THR A 1089 -2.64 -4.59 -7.59
C THR A 1089 -3.48 -5.59 -8.39
N ALA A 1090 -3.08 -6.87 -8.44
CA ALA A 1090 -3.79 -7.94 -9.15
C ALA A 1090 -3.84 -9.23 -8.30
N ARG A 1091 -4.60 -10.26 -8.73
CA ARG A 1091 -4.61 -11.57 -8.05
C ARG A 1091 -3.33 -12.34 -8.34
N THR A 1092 -2.31 -12.17 -7.51
CA THR A 1092 -0.97 -12.73 -7.69
C THR A 1092 -0.73 -13.98 -6.85
N ARG A 1093 -0.06 -15.00 -7.41
CA ARG A 1093 0.44 -16.17 -6.67
C ARG A 1093 1.94 -16.06 -6.48
N PHE A 1094 2.36 -15.66 -5.29
CA PHE A 1094 3.77 -15.63 -4.91
C PHE A 1094 4.28 -17.05 -4.62
N ARG A 1095 5.48 -17.36 -5.11
CA ARG A 1095 6.21 -18.59 -4.80
C ARG A 1095 7.37 -18.19 -3.89
N LEU A 1096 7.38 -18.69 -2.67
CA LEU A 1096 8.32 -18.32 -1.60
C LEU A 1096 9.23 -19.50 -1.25
N ARG A 1097 10.48 -19.22 -0.87
CA ARG A 1097 11.41 -20.20 -0.27
C ARG A 1097 12.29 -19.52 0.77
N ALA A 1098 12.79 -20.28 1.72
CA ALA A 1098 13.84 -19.85 2.64
C ALA A 1098 15.16 -20.51 2.23
N VAL A 1099 16.27 -19.76 2.21
CA VAL A 1099 17.59 -20.26 1.84
C VAL A 1099 18.58 -19.97 2.96
N ALA A 1100 19.10 -21.01 3.60
CA ALA A 1100 20.21 -20.88 4.54
C ALA A 1100 21.51 -20.80 3.74
N LEU A 1101 22.28 -19.74 3.95
CA LEU A 1101 23.52 -19.44 3.22
C LEU A 1101 24.74 -19.98 3.97
N ARG A 1102 25.81 -20.29 3.23
CA ARG A 1102 27.11 -20.66 3.81
C ARG A 1102 27.65 -19.47 4.62
N GLN A 1103 28.08 -19.72 5.85
CA GLN A 1103 28.67 -18.73 6.76
C GLN A 1103 29.71 -19.41 7.66
N ALA A 1104 30.48 -18.62 8.42
CA ALA A 1104 31.40 -19.15 9.42
C ALA A 1104 30.66 -19.94 10.53
N GLY A 1105 31.35 -20.85 11.21
CA GLY A 1105 30.80 -21.66 12.31
C GLY A 1105 29.76 -22.73 11.92
N TRP A 1106 29.03 -22.57 10.81
CA TRP A 1106 27.92 -23.46 10.42
C TRP A 1106 28.34 -24.53 9.40
N PRO A 1107 28.29 -25.85 9.74
CA PRO A 1107 28.95 -26.89 8.95
C PRO A 1107 28.03 -27.54 7.91
N TYR A 1108 27.36 -26.75 7.07
CA TYR A 1108 26.54 -27.26 5.95
C TYR A 1108 26.73 -26.43 4.68
N GLU A 1109 26.51 -27.05 3.53
CA GLU A 1109 26.41 -26.33 2.26
C GLU A 1109 25.04 -25.65 2.10
N PRO A 1110 24.92 -24.58 1.29
CA PRO A 1110 23.68 -23.81 1.15
C PRO A 1110 22.46 -24.67 0.82
N GLY A 1111 21.36 -24.42 1.53
CA GLY A 1111 20.15 -25.24 1.45
C GLY A 1111 18.89 -24.40 1.29
N ALA A 1112 18.04 -24.76 0.32
CA ALA A 1112 16.76 -24.11 0.08
C ALA A 1112 15.59 -24.96 0.60
N SER A 1113 14.55 -24.29 1.11
CA SER A 1113 13.30 -24.96 1.47
C SER A 1113 12.51 -25.38 0.23
N PRO A 1114 11.59 -26.36 0.36
CA PRO A 1114 10.49 -26.54 -0.59
C PRO A 1114 9.74 -25.23 -0.83
N VAL A 1115 9.22 -25.05 -2.03
CA VAL A 1115 8.56 -23.80 -2.44
C VAL A 1115 7.14 -23.71 -1.87
N VAL A 1116 6.90 -22.71 -1.03
CA VAL A 1116 5.59 -22.39 -0.47
C VAL A 1116 4.87 -21.44 -1.42
N SER A 1117 3.76 -21.89 -2.01
CA SER A 1117 2.90 -21.02 -2.82
C SER A 1117 1.83 -20.34 -1.96
N VAL A 1118 1.68 -19.03 -2.12
CA VAL A 1118 0.71 -18.17 -1.42
C VAL A 1118 -0.04 -17.32 -2.46
N ALA A 1119 -1.37 -17.27 -2.38
CA ALA A 1119 -2.19 -16.48 -3.30
C ALA A 1119 -2.74 -15.22 -2.60
N VAL A 1120 -2.31 -14.05 -3.05
CA VAL A 1120 -2.79 -12.76 -2.57
C VAL A 1120 -3.84 -12.23 -3.54
N ARG A 1121 -4.97 -11.79 -3.01
CA ARG A 1121 -6.05 -11.13 -3.76
C ARG A 1121 -5.99 -9.64 -3.48
N VAL A 1122 -6.29 -8.80 -4.47
CA VAL A 1122 -6.64 -7.40 -4.17
C VAL A 1122 -7.83 -7.40 -3.20
N ARG A 1123 -7.89 -6.45 -2.25
CA ARG A 1123 -9.18 -6.13 -1.64
C ARG A 1123 -10.07 -5.60 -2.77
N ARG A 1124 -11.22 -6.24 -3.03
CA ARG A 1124 -12.29 -5.52 -3.70
C ARG A 1124 -12.68 -4.34 -2.80
N PRO A 1125 -12.97 -3.15 -3.36
CA PRO A 1125 -13.66 -2.12 -2.61
C PRO A 1125 -15.00 -2.67 -2.07
#